data_AF-A0ABD3PF87-F1
#
_entry.id   AF-A0ABD3PF87-F1
#
_cell.length_a   1.000
_cell.length_b   1.000
_cell.length_c   1.000
_cell.angle_alpha   90.00
_cell.angle_beta   90.00
_cell.angle_gamma   90.00
#
_symmetry.space_group_name_H-M   'P 1'
#
loop_
_entity.id
_entity.type
_entity.pdbx_description
1 polymer ?
#
loop_
_entity_poly.entity_id
_entity_poly.type
_entity_poly.pdbx_seq_one_letter_code
_entity_poly.pdbx_strand_id
1 'polypeptide(L)'
;MTNLPHVRVFVVIIVIVVASLLSASFPLLAYASSSPDHPSSSSSSSFPSRSRIVSTSSSILVAGSSNADTFLPVSRLPKSGENLTILRDRRRPVLVDVPGGKGCNQAVACARLLLPTSSSSSVTFLGQFGDDAVMPTLRDALLGANVRLSSLCSTSRAHPSGRGYVLIVPDTGEVCAVVDGGSNARGWERWSTTDNDDDEEEEEEEEEGKKKSGGGRADDDDDDDDDAPPPMPPPLSDDDVLDAVSCHSLLMMQCEIPQFVNLRLARAARSSSSSSGSSSRTIVMLDPGGEDRKIDREMLECVDLLTPNETELARLADSCDDDYDDDDVNVGGGEDDDVDDILASSRGATDVQAGIIGPDRLRLSSILSSVRKLQRNGASDVLVTLGSRGSIFVRGPPDPSSSSSSAAAGPFSPPPSAVTRRRRPFVYRPPCALPPGSTVVDETGAGDCYRAAFAVAVLEERRRGRAGGGGGGGHVDAPPLDDDDVLARCMDFASAAGALAVTKEGAVPSIPTRDEVDGLLRLLSAGDRREDASGASSSPAAAAAGVVPRGGGRDDDDDDDAFPFLFGSRINSMKDRPELLPSSSSLVSPREYLARQASVRGLGCVDFNYPQHFDGHWTPEEARAALDDVNLVAGAVCLRYPSKFARGAMNHPDEGMRREAIEITKGAARVARVLGCNEVVVWSAYDGYDYPFQTNYREKWDQIVDAFRECCDAYPDIKWSLEFKPTDENTRFFTVPSTGAALLLVKEIDRPNMGLTLDMGHMLMAGENPGQSIAMVGGEKLYGIQLNDGYTRLAAEDGLMFGSIHPSVALEALYQLRRINFRGHLYFDTFPQRTDPVAEAEYNIRRVKEFWSAVLKMDSDEIERIARENDAIGALELVNEALRR
;
A
#
# COMPACT_ATOMS: atom_id res chain seq x y z
N MET A 1 50.15 13.48 -50.81
CA MET A 1 48.95 14.07 -51.46
C MET A 1 47.84 14.02 -50.43
N THR A 2 47.79 15.02 -49.52
CA THR A 2 46.79 16.13 -49.43
C THR A 2 45.45 15.66 -48.86
N ASN A 3 44.78 16.22 -47.85
CA ASN A 3 44.99 17.31 -46.88
C ASN A 3 43.90 17.15 -45.77
N LEU A 4 44.15 17.63 -44.54
CA LEU A 4 43.27 17.78 -43.35
C LEU A 4 42.02 18.70 -43.59
N PRO A 5 41.12 19.04 -42.62
CA PRO A 5 40.61 18.40 -41.37
C PRO A 5 39.07 18.55 -41.13
N HIS A 6 38.42 17.76 -40.24
CA HIS A 6 37.14 18.16 -39.60
C HIS A 6 37.00 17.63 -38.15
N VAL A 7 37.57 18.39 -37.22
CA VAL A 7 37.14 18.47 -35.81
C VAL A 7 36.58 19.89 -35.66
N ARG A 8 35.38 20.02 -35.06
CA ARG A 8 34.55 21.24 -34.80
C ARG A 8 33.24 21.34 -35.61
N VAL A 9 32.32 20.38 -35.47
CA VAL A 9 30.87 20.63 -35.64
C VAL A 9 30.09 19.61 -34.79
N PHE A 10 30.09 19.70 -33.45
CA PHE A 10 29.09 18.99 -32.64
C PHE A 10 28.74 19.66 -31.29
N VAL A 11 29.28 20.86 -31.03
CA VAL A 11 29.03 21.63 -29.78
C VAL A 11 28.16 22.89 -30.02
N VAL A 12 27.60 23.07 -31.22
CA VAL A 12 26.81 24.29 -31.56
C VAL A 12 25.35 23.99 -31.90
N ILE A 13 24.88 22.73 -31.85
CA ILE A 13 23.50 22.36 -32.22
C ILE A 13 22.57 22.17 -31.01
N ILE A 14 23.09 22.07 -29.77
CA ILE A 14 22.26 21.88 -28.56
C ILE A 14 21.80 23.20 -27.92
N VAL A 15 22.38 24.35 -28.30
CA VAL A 15 22.02 25.67 -27.73
C VAL A 15 20.88 26.38 -28.49
N ILE A 16 20.46 25.87 -29.66
CA ILE A 16 19.47 26.56 -30.52
C ILE A 16 18.08 25.89 -30.51
N VAL A 17 17.94 24.64 -30.04
CA VAL A 17 16.64 23.93 -30.03
C VAL A 17 15.84 24.14 -28.73
N VAL A 18 16.49 24.57 -27.63
CA VAL A 18 15.79 24.89 -26.37
C VAL A 18 15.14 26.30 -26.38
N ALA A 19 15.49 27.15 -27.36
CA ALA A 19 14.98 28.52 -27.46
C ALA A 19 13.67 28.69 -28.26
N SER A 20 13.06 27.61 -28.77
CA SER A 20 11.90 27.69 -29.69
C SER A 20 10.58 27.08 -29.17
N LEU A 21 10.49 26.68 -27.90
CA LEU A 21 9.25 26.10 -27.33
C LEU A 21 8.60 26.90 -26.19
N LEU A 22 9.06 28.13 -25.93
CA LEU A 22 8.43 29.04 -24.97
C LEU A 22 8.10 30.38 -25.65
N SER A 23 7.06 30.41 -26.49
CA SER A 23 6.34 31.64 -26.86
C SER A 23 5.07 31.38 -27.66
N ALA A 24 3.92 31.36 -26.97
CA ALA A 24 2.58 31.80 -27.41
C ALA A 24 1.56 31.39 -26.31
N SER A 25 0.64 32.17 -25.73
CA SER A 25 0.24 33.59 -25.74
C SER A 25 -0.75 33.73 -24.55
N PHE A 26 -0.75 34.80 -23.72
CA PHE A 26 -1.71 35.94 -23.71
C PHE A 26 -1.80 36.52 -22.26
N PRO A 27 -2.34 37.73 -22.01
CA PRO A 27 -1.76 39.05 -22.27
C PRO A 27 -1.60 39.91 -20.98
N LEU A 28 -0.60 40.80 -20.99
CA LEU A 28 -0.39 41.86 -20.00
C LEU A 28 -1.30 43.08 -20.29
N LEU A 29 -1.99 43.57 -19.26
CA LEU A 29 -2.54 44.93 -19.20
C LEU A 29 -1.72 45.73 -18.19
N ALA A 30 -1.17 46.84 -18.68
CA ALA A 30 -0.21 47.71 -18.02
C ALA A 30 -0.81 48.53 -16.88
N TYR A 31 -0.01 48.83 -15.85
CA TYR A 31 0.07 50.20 -15.33
C TYR A 31 1.39 50.49 -14.61
N ALA A 32 1.78 51.76 -14.70
CA ALA A 32 3.13 52.27 -14.60
C ALA A 32 3.65 52.51 -13.17
N SER A 33 4.99 52.53 -13.09
CA SER A 33 5.83 52.94 -11.98
C SER A 33 5.79 54.44 -11.68
N SER A 34 5.80 54.81 -10.39
CA SER A 34 6.46 56.03 -9.90
C SER A 34 6.69 55.96 -8.38
N SER A 35 7.95 56.05 -7.96
CA SER A 35 8.38 56.37 -6.58
C SER A 35 8.52 57.92 -6.42
N PRO A 36 9.00 58.44 -5.28
CA PRO A 36 8.25 58.73 -4.04
C PRO A 36 8.19 60.24 -3.76
N ASP A 37 7.18 60.71 -3.03
CA ASP A 37 7.18 62.06 -2.44
C ASP A 37 6.68 62.03 -0.98
N HIS A 38 7.49 62.58 -0.08
CA HIS A 38 7.07 63.01 1.25
C HIS A 38 6.29 64.32 1.14
N PRO A 39 5.25 64.53 1.97
CA PRO A 39 5.42 65.55 2.99
C PRO A 39 4.74 65.27 4.35
N SER A 40 5.08 66.17 5.26
CA SER A 40 4.83 66.34 6.69
C SER A 40 3.39 66.38 7.24
N SER A 41 3.34 65.99 8.52
CA SER A 41 2.63 66.57 9.67
C SER A 41 1.09 66.51 9.82
N SER A 42 0.73 65.97 11.00
CA SER A 42 -0.37 66.32 11.91
C SER A 42 -1.82 66.08 11.46
N SER A 43 -2.46 65.07 12.05
CA SER A 43 -3.69 65.26 12.83
C SER A 43 -4.06 63.97 13.58
N SER A 44 -4.21 64.11 14.88
CA SER A 44 -4.83 63.16 15.80
C SER A 44 -6.28 62.87 15.40
N SER A 45 -6.64 61.60 15.24
CA SER A 45 -8.01 61.14 15.52
C SER A 45 -8.08 59.61 15.58
N SER A 46 -8.37 59.11 16.79
CA SER A 46 -9.17 57.91 17.08
C SER A 46 -9.02 56.70 16.15
N PHE A 47 -8.27 55.70 16.60
CA PHE A 47 -8.39 54.33 16.11
C PHE A 47 -9.87 53.88 16.17
N PRO A 48 -10.48 53.44 15.06
CA PRO A 48 -11.74 52.72 15.15
C PRO A 48 -11.43 51.35 15.77
N SER A 49 -12.23 50.99 16.78
CA SER A 49 -12.23 49.65 17.35
C SER A 49 -12.36 48.63 16.20
N ARG A 50 -11.47 47.64 16.18
CA ARG A 50 -11.62 46.48 15.30
C ARG A 50 -12.93 45.81 15.69
N SER A 51 -13.99 46.12 14.96
CA SER A 51 -15.19 45.31 14.92
C SER A 51 -14.74 43.93 14.43
N ARG A 52 -14.66 42.96 15.36
CA ARG A 52 -14.48 41.54 15.06
C ARG A 52 -15.65 41.11 14.17
N ILE A 53 -15.44 41.16 12.87
CA ILE A 53 -16.27 40.42 11.93
C ILE A 53 -15.93 38.95 12.20
N VAL A 54 -16.82 38.26 12.91
CA VAL A 54 -16.74 36.81 13.10
C VAL A 54 -17.01 36.17 11.74
N SER A 55 -15.93 36.00 10.97
CA SER A 55 -15.90 35.18 9.76
C SER A 55 -15.49 33.78 10.18
N THR A 56 -16.36 32.79 9.99
CA THR A 56 -16.05 31.37 10.20
C THR A 56 -15.03 30.89 9.15
N SER A 57 -13.73 31.12 9.39
CA SER A 57 -12.64 30.65 8.52
C SER A 57 -12.50 29.13 8.56
N SER A 58 -11.89 28.54 7.53
CA SER A 58 -11.52 27.11 7.49
C SER A 58 -10.03 27.04 7.40
N SER A 59 -9.45 27.34 8.54
CA SER A 59 -8.02 27.49 8.71
C SER A 59 -7.49 26.29 9.48
N ILE A 60 -6.51 25.61 8.89
CA ILE A 60 -5.76 24.51 9.52
C ILE A 60 -4.37 25.04 9.86
N LEU A 61 -3.94 24.89 11.10
CA LEU A 61 -2.55 25.11 11.52
C LEU A 61 -1.86 23.75 11.62
N VAL A 62 -0.76 23.57 10.91
CA VAL A 62 0.09 22.38 11.03
C VAL A 62 1.39 22.80 11.68
N ALA A 63 1.66 22.27 12.88
CA ALA A 63 2.91 22.48 13.59
C ALA A 63 3.76 21.21 13.48
N GLY A 64 4.97 21.30 12.91
CA GLY A 64 5.82 20.13 12.77
C GLY A 64 7.09 20.34 11.97
N SER A 65 7.72 19.21 11.64
CA SER A 65 9.01 19.12 10.97
C SER A 65 8.94 19.44 9.47
N SER A 66 10.05 19.94 8.96
CA SER A 66 10.36 19.98 7.53
C SER A 66 11.77 19.44 7.31
N ASN A 67 11.88 18.43 6.45
CA ASN A 67 13.12 17.71 6.19
C ASN A 67 13.52 17.84 4.72
N ALA A 68 14.83 17.89 4.46
CA ALA A 68 15.41 17.64 3.16
C ALA A 68 15.70 16.14 3.03
N ASP A 69 14.78 15.41 2.43
CA ASP A 69 14.81 13.95 2.33
C ASP A 69 15.70 13.49 1.16
N THR A 70 16.49 12.46 1.41
CA THR A 70 17.30 11.76 0.42
C THR A 70 16.76 10.35 0.24
N PHE A 71 16.25 10.05 -0.94
CA PHE A 71 15.72 8.74 -1.31
C PHE A 71 16.81 7.90 -1.96
N LEU A 72 17.13 6.79 -1.29
CA LEU A 72 18.19 5.86 -1.63
C LEU A 72 17.55 4.53 -2.10
N PRO A 73 17.48 4.28 -3.42
CA PRO A 73 16.99 3.00 -3.92
C PRO A 73 18.00 1.90 -3.58
N VAL A 74 17.62 0.98 -2.70
CA VAL A 74 18.42 -0.16 -2.27
C VAL A 74 17.80 -1.46 -2.74
N SER A 75 18.60 -2.46 -3.12
CA SER A 75 18.06 -3.75 -3.57
C SER A 75 17.38 -4.55 -2.45
N ARG A 76 17.66 -4.19 -1.19
CA ARG A 76 17.03 -4.66 0.04
C ARG A 76 17.52 -3.78 1.19
N LEU A 77 16.87 -3.88 2.35
CA LEU A 77 17.36 -3.23 3.56
C LEU A 77 18.72 -3.83 4.01
N PRO A 78 19.67 -2.99 4.47
CA PRO A 78 20.96 -3.45 4.98
C PRO A 78 20.81 -4.26 6.27
N LYS A 79 21.68 -5.27 6.44
CA LYS A 79 21.79 -6.02 7.70
C LYS A 79 22.93 -5.48 8.57
N SER A 80 22.88 -5.76 9.87
CA SER A 80 23.96 -5.40 10.79
C SER A 80 25.31 -5.95 10.30
N GLY A 81 26.31 -5.08 10.21
CA GLY A 81 27.67 -5.39 9.75
C GLY A 81 27.86 -5.46 8.22
N GLU A 82 26.85 -5.13 7.42
CA GLU A 82 26.92 -5.16 5.96
C GLU A 82 27.19 -3.78 5.33
N ASN A 83 27.88 -3.77 4.18
CA ASN A 83 27.95 -2.63 3.28
C ASN A 83 27.10 -2.86 2.03
N LEU A 84 26.07 -2.03 1.82
CA LEU A 84 25.30 -2.00 0.57
C LEU A 84 25.80 -0.85 -0.33
N THR A 85 26.17 -1.19 -1.57
CA THR A 85 26.62 -0.20 -2.55
C THR A 85 25.50 0.09 -3.54
N ILE A 86 25.09 1.36 -3.62
CA ILE A 86 24.15 1.83 -4.64
C ILE A 86 24.93 2.10 -5.92
N LEU A 87 24.81 1.20 -6.90
CA LEU A 87 25.36 1.39 -8.24
C LEU A 87 24.38 2.24 -9.06
N ARG A 88 24.90 3.24 -9.77
CA ARG A 88 24.08 4.19 -10.55
C ARG A 88 23.21 3.45 -11.58
N ASP A 89 21.94 3.27 -11.25
CA ASP A 89 20.89 2.93 -12.21
C ASP A 89 20.31 4.25 -12.78
N ARG A 90 20.18 4.32 -14.10
CA ARG A 90 19.54 5.46 -14.78
C ARG A 90 18.01 5.45 -14.65
N ARG A 91 17.41 4.31 -14.26
CA ARG A 91 15.96 4.14 -14.16
C ARG A 91 15.40 4.53 -12.78
N ARG A 92 16.20 4.44 -11.72
CA ARG A 92 15.83 4.86 -10.35
C ARG A 92 16.94 5.72 -9.75
N PRO A 93 16.94 7.03 -10.04
CA PRO A 93 17.98 7.91 -9.54
C PRO A 93 17.86 8.05 -8.02
N VAL A 94 19.00 8.23 -7.35
CA VAL A 94 19.00 8.79 -5.99
C VAL A 94 18.38 10.17 -6.08
N LEU A 95 17.29 10.39 -5.33
CA LEU A 95 16.70 11.71 -5.18
C LEU A 95 17.32 12.35 -3.93
N VAL A 96 17.90 13.54 -4.09
CA VAL A 96 18.62 14.23 -3.01
C VAL A 96 17.89 15.54 -2.70
N ASP A 97 17.79 15.87 -1.42
CA ASP A 97 17.21 17.11 -0.91
C ASP A 97 15.77 17.37 -1.41
N VAL A 98 14.97 16.31 -1.48
CA VAL A 98 13.54 16.40 -1.79
C VAL A 98 12.80 16.93 -0.56
N PRO A 99 11.89 17.92 -0.69
CA PRO A 99 11.09 18.37 0.44
C PRO A 99 10.27 17.23 1.06
N GLY A 100 10.37 17.07 2.37
CA GLY A 100 9.63 16.10 3.15
C GLY A 100 9.56 16.49 4.64
N GLY A 101 9.48 15.49 5.51
CA GLY A 101 9.15 15.65 6.93
C GLY A 101 7.64 15.66 7.19
N LYS A 102 7.23 15.06 8.31
CA LYS A 102 5.81 14.80 8.63
C LYS A 102 4.97 16.06 8.59
N GLY A 103 5.43 17.13 9.24
CA GLY A 103 4.69 18.41 9.29
C GLY A 103 4.54 19.04 7.91
N CYS A 104 5.61 19.05 7.11
CA CYS A 104 5.60 19.55 5.74
C CYS A 104 4.63 18.75 4.85
N ASN A 105 4.70 17.41 4.91
CA ASN A 105 3.82 16.51 4.16
C ASN A 105 2.35 16.76 4.51
N GLN A 106 2.03 16.81 5.81
CA GLN A 106 0.67 17.06 6.29
C GLN A 106 0.16 18.44 5.86
N ALA A 107 0.99 19.48 5.93
CA ALA A 107 0.62 20.84 5.52
C ALA A 107 0.33 20.93 4.02
N VAL A 108 1.19 20.34 3.18
CA VAL A 108 0.97 20.30 1.73
C VAL A 108 -0.27 19.47 1.38
N ALA A 109 -0.48 18.33 2.03
CA ALA A 109 -1.67 17.51 1.85
C ALA A 109 -2.94 18.27 2.22
N CYS A 110 -2.98 18.91 3.38
CA CYS A 110 -4.09 19.78 3.77
C CYS A 110 -4.36 20.84 2.71
N ALA A 111 -3.32 21.52 2.19
CA ALA A 111 -3.50 22.60 1.23
C ALA A 111 -3.99 22.12 -0.16
N ARG A 112 -3.54 20.94 -0.61
CA ARG A 112 -3.97 20.33 -1.87
C ARG A 112 -5.39 19.76 -1.81
N LEU A 113 -5.83 19.34 -0.63
CA LEU A 113 -7.11 18.64 -0.43
C LEU A 113 -8.25 19.55 0.04
N LEU A 114 -7.95 20.65 0.73
CA LEU A 114 -8.96 21.57 1.27
C LEU A 114 -9.69 22.33 0.16
N LEU A 115 -11.03 22.31 0.16
CA LEU A 115 -11.79 23.02 -0.87
C LEU A 115 -11.63 24.55 -0.78
N PRO A 116 -11.44 25.24 -1.93
CA PRO A 116 -11.45 26.69 -2.03
C PRO A 116 -12.90 27.22 -2.03
N THR A 117 -13.65 26.94 -0.96
CA THR A 117 -15.08 27.29 -0.86
C THR A 117 -15.32 28.72 -0.40
N SER A 118 -14.29 29.43 0.07
CA SER A 118 -14.33 30.86 0.44
C SER A 118 -12.92 31.44 0.47
N SER A 119 -12.78 32.76 0.38
CA SER A 119 -11.51 33.50 0.59
C SER A 119 -10.90 33.34 2.00
N SER A 120 -11.53 32.54 2.87
CA SER A 120 -11.17 32.28 4.26
C SER A 120 -10.71 30.84 4.54
N SER A 121 -10.56 29.98 3.52
CA SER A 121 -9.92 28.66 3.67
C SER A 121 -8.41 28.80 3.49
N SER A 122 -7.61 28.35 4.45
CA SER A 122 -6.15 28.45 4.37
C SER A 122 -5.44 27.43 5.23
N VAL A 123 -4.27 26.97 4.80
CA VAL A 123 -3.38 26.18 5.65
C VAL A 123 -2.20 27.05 6.06
N THR A 124 -1.87 27.02 7.35
CA THR A 124 -0.68 27.67 7.91
C THR A 124 0.25 26.60 8.45
N PHE A 125 1.55 26.71 8.16
CA PHE A 125 2.59 25.87 8.71
C PHE A 125 3.37 26.63 9.78
N LEU A 126 3.67 25.96 10.89
CA LEU A 126 4.54 26.41 11.95
C LEU A 126 5.65 25.38 12.11
N GLY A 127 6.90 25.84 11.97
CA GLY A 127 8.08 24.99 12.09
C GLY A 127 9.34 25.85 12.17
N GLN A 128 10.45 25.17 12.40
CA GLN A 128 11.78 25.77 12.53
C GLN A 128 12.65 25.34 11.35
N PHE A 129 13.20 26.30 10.61
CA PHE A 129 14.08 26.03 9.47
C PHE A 129 15.55 26.22 9.86
N GLY A 130 16.48 25.52 9.21
CA GLY A 130 17.91 25.84 9.31
C GLY A 130 18.27 27.03 8.41
N ASP A 131 19.45 27.61 8.62
CA ASP A 131 20.06 28.61 7.72
C ASP A 131 21.07 27.95 6.78
N ASP A 132 20.60 26.99 5.98
CA ASP A 132 21.44 26.19 5.08
C ASP A 132 20.95 26.24 3.62
N ALA A 133 21.70 25.59 2.73
CA ALA A 133 21.42 25.62 1.30
C ALA A 133 20.08 24.99 0.89
N VAL A 134 19.49 24.15 1.75
CA VAL A 134 18.21 23.48 1.49
C VAL A 134 17.00 24.26 2.01
N MET A 135 17.20 25.22 2.91
CA MET A 135 16.13 26.06 3.46
C MET A 135 15.19 26.68 2.39
N PRO A 136 15.69 27.27 1.28
CA PRO A 136 14.81 27.80 0.24
C PRO A 136 13.92 26.72 -0.38
N THR A 137 14.46 25.54 -0.65
CA THR A 137 13.72 24.38 -1.20
C THR A 137 12.57 23.95 -0.29
N LEU A 138 12.80 23.91 1.03
CA LEU A 138 11.77 23.57 2.01
C LEU A 138 10.66 24.63 2.11
N ARG A 139 11.04 25.91 2.15
CA ARG A 139 10.06 27.01 2.20
C ARG A 139 9.27 27.14 0.90
N ASP A 140 9.92 27.00 -0.25
CA ASP A 140 9.29 27.09 -1.55
C ASP A 140 8.32 25.93 -1.80
N ALA A 141 8.59 24.73 -1.25
CA ALA A 141 7.65 23.61 -1.31
C ALA A 141 6.33 23.92 -0.59
N LEU A 142 6.40 24.52 0.61
CA LEU A 142 5.24 24.95 1.37
C LEU A 142 4.49 26.10 0.68
N LEU A 143 5.21 27.17 0.33
CA LEU A 143 4.62 28.35 -0.31
C LEU A 143 4.03 28.02 -1.68
N GLY A 144 4.72 27.20 -2.48
CA GLY A 144 4.28 26.74 -3.79
C GLY A 144 3.03 25.84 -3.72
N ALA A 145 2.81 25.16 -2.60
CA ALA A 145 1.57 24.43 -2.31
C ALA A 145 0.44 25.30 -1.74
N ASN A 146 0.62 26.63 -1.69
CA ASN A 146 -0.30 27.59 -1.04
C ASN A 146 -0.41 27.44 0.48
N VAL A 147 0.60 26.89 1.14
CA VAL A 147 0.71 26.88 2.60
C VAL A 147 1.33 28.20 3.06
N ARG A 148 0.65 28.90 3.98
CA ARG A 148 1.19 30.13 4.60
C ARG A 148 2.19 29.75 5.68
N LEU A 149 3.23 30.54 5.87
CA LEU A 149 4.13 30.37 7.02
C LEU A 149 3.63 31.22 8.19
N SER A 150 3.59 30.61 9.38
CA SER A 150 3.27 31.33 10.62
C SER A 150 4.29 32.43 10.87
N SER A 151 3.87 33.54 11.47
CA SER A 151 4.78 34.56 11.99
C SER A 151 5.67 34.03 13.13
N LEU A 152 5.33 32.87 13.69
CA LEU A 152 6.12 32.18 14.71
C LEU A 152 7.16 31.21 14.13
N CYS A 153 7.20 31.01 12.81
CA CYS A 153 8.33 30.30 12.19
C CYS A 153 9.63 31.08 12.41
N SER A 154 10.69 30.37 12.79
CA SER A 154 12.04 30.92 12.91
C SER A 154 13.05 30.16 12.07
N THR A 155 14.21 30.80 11.88
CA THR A 155 15.36 30.24 11.20
C THR A 155 16.50 30.13 12.21
N SER A 156 17.03 28.92 12.39
CA SER A 156 18.18 28.64 13.26
C SER A 156 19.47 28.79 12.47
N ARG A 157 20.39 29.63 12.96
CA ARG A 157 21.77 29.70 12.43
C ARG A 157 22.69 28.65 13.01
N ALA A 158 22.35 28.13 14.20
CA ALA A 158 23.18 27.16 14.92
C ALA A 158 22.93 25.72 14.48
N HIS A 159 21.73 25.42 13.94
CA HIS A 159 21.32 24.07 13.58
C HIS A 159 20.86 24.02 12.12
N PRO A 160 21.36 23.08 11.31
CA PRO A 160 20.93 22.90 9.92
C PRO A 160 19.48 22.40 9.86
N SER A 161 18.88 22.47 8.68
CA SER A 161 17.54 21.91 8.42
C SER A 161 17.53 20.41 8.68
N GLY A 162 16.40 19.86 9.13
CA GLY A 162 16.26 18.42 9.31
C GLY A 162 16.48 17.64 8.01
N ARG A 163 16.91 16.38 8.12
CA ARG A 163 17.23 15.51 6.97
C ARG A 163 16.65 14.12 7.17
N GLY A 164 15.93 13.63 6.17
CA GLY A 164 15.54 12.22 6.10
C GLY A 164 16.45 11.44 5.15
N TYR A 165 16.77 10.20 5.51
CA TYR A 165 17.44 9.24 4.64
C TYR A 165 16.51 8.05 4.47
N VAL A 166 15.88 7.97 3.31
CA VAL A 166 14.81 7.01 3.02
C VAL A 166 15.37 5.91 2.12
N LEU A 167 15.60 4.73 2.69
CA LEU A 167 15.96 3.52 1.98
C LEU A 167 14.69 2.90 1.42
N ILE A 168 14.55 2.90 0.09
CA ILE A 168 13.40 2.29 -0.59
C ILE A 168 13.87 1.04 -1.30
N VAL A 169 13.17 -0.08 -1.07
CA VAL A 169 13.32 -1.28 -1.88
C VAL A 169 12.38 -1.18 -3.09
N PRO A 170 12.93 -1.05 -4.32
CA PRO A 170 12.15 -1.05 -5.55
C PRO A 170 11.16 -2.21 -5.62
N ASP A 171 9.95 -1.93 -6.12
CA ASP A 171 8.92 -2.91 -6.49
C ASP A 171 8.24 -3.66 -5.33
N THR A 172 8.83 -3.69 -4.14
CA THR A 172 8.18 -4.23 -2.93
C THR A 172 7.48 -3.14 -2.11
N GLY A 173 7.90 -1.88 -2.26
CA GLY A 173 7.40 -0.75 -1.45
C GLY A 173 7.94 -0.73 -0.02
N GLU A 174 8.85 -1.65 0.35
CA GLU A 174 9.46 -1.64 1.67
C GLU A 174 10.33 -0.39 1.86
N VAL A 175 10.09 0.33 2.96
CA VAL A 175 10.80 1.54 3.32
C VAL A 175 11.45 1.40 4.70
N CYS A 176 12.68 1.88 4.82
CA CYS A 176 13.32 2.14 6.11
C CYS A 176 13.88 3.56 6.07
N ALA A 177 13.54 4.37 7.07
CA ALA A 177 13.98 5.76 7.12
C ALA A 177 14.79 6.04 8.39
N VAL A 178 15.81 6.88 8.26
CA VAL A 178 16.52 7.51 9.37
C VAL A 178 16.31 9.01 9.26
N VAL A 179 15.93 9.65 10.35
CA VAL A 179 15.70 11.10 10.39
C VAL A 179 16.71 11.74 11.34
N ASP A 180 17.45 12.72 10.84
CA ASP A 180 18.18 13.69 11.64
C ASP A 180 17.28 14.92 11.83
N GLY A 181 16.85 15.16 13.06
CA GLY A 181 15.89 16.21 13.39
C GLY A 181 16.41 17.62 13.10
N GLY A 182 17.72 17.87 13.15
CA GLY A 182 18.31 19.20 12.93
C GLY A 182 17.55 20.32 13.65
N SER A 183 17.21 21.38 12.91
CA SER A 183 16.42 22.51 13.39
C SER A 183 14.99 22.16 13.80
N ASN A 184 14.44 20.99 13.41
CA ASN A 184 13.13 20.58 13.90
C ASN A 184 13.18 20.27 15.40
N ALA A 185 14.29 19.71 15.90
CA ALA A 185 14.45 19.33 17.31
C ALA A 185 15.16 20.41 18.16
N ARG A 186 15.91 21.34 17.55
CA ARG A 186 16.75 22.35 18.23
C ARG A 186 16.47 23.76 17.71
N GLY A 187 16.90 24.82 18.41
CA GLY A 187 16.68 26.20 17.95
C GLY A 187 15.32 26.80 18.34
N TRP A 188 14.68 26.26 19.37
CA TRP A 188 13.36 26.68 19.87
C TRP A 188 13.48 27.53 21.15
N GLU A 189 14.60 28.22 21.38
CA GLU A 189 14.90 28.94 22.63
C GLU A 189 13.88 30.06 22.91
N ARG A 190 13.32 30.66 21.86
CA ARG A 190 12.27 31.67 21.98
C ARG A 190 10.96 31.11 22.57
N TRP A 191 10.78 29.80 22.52
CA TRP A 191 9.58 29.11 23.00
C TRP A 191 9.71 28.65 24.45
N SER A 192 10.91 28.68 25.05
CA SER A 192 11.07 28.37 26.46
C SER A 192 10.45 29.49 27.31
N THR A 193 9.67 29.08 28.29
CA THR A 193 9.28 29.94 29.41
C THR A 193 10.38 29.75 30.45
N THR A 194 10.96 30.84 30.95
CA THR A 194 12.14 30.84 31.85
C THR A 194 11.91 30.23 33.24
N ASP A 195 11.15 29.15 33.39
CA ASP A 195 10.74 28.59 34.70
C ASP A 195 10.70 27.04 34.78
N ASN A 196 11.38 26.29 33.90
CA ASN A 196 11.55 24.84 34.10
C ASN A 196 13.01 24.48 34.38
N ASP A 197 13.34 24.36 35.67
CA ASP A 197 14.53 23.70 36.22
C ASP A 197 14.44 22.17 36.05
N ASP A 198 14.34 21.67 34.82
CA ASP A 198 14.50 20.24 34.52
C ASP A 198 15.66 20.09 33.53
N ASP A 199 16.87 20.41 34.03
CA ASP A 199 18.12 19.88 33.48
C ASP A 199 18.12 18.36 33.77
N GLU A 200 17.52 17.56 32.89
CA GLU A 200 17.75 16.12 32.89
C GLU A 200 19.21 15.85 32.50
N GLU A 201 19.87 15.13 33.38
CA GLU A 201 21.29 14.77 33.40
C GLU A 201 21.72 14.02 32.13
N GLU A 202 22.44 14.69 31.21
CA GLU A 202 23.35 14.01 30.30
C GLU A 202 24.70 13.78 31.03
N GLU A 203 24.76 12.75 31.88
CA GLU A 203 26.01 12.15 32.31
C GLU A 203 26.51 11.19 31.22
N GLU A 204 27.42 11.64 30.34
CA GLU A 204 28.27 10.74 29.54
C GLU A 204 29.76 10.96 29.86
N GLU A 205 30.27 10.02 30.66
CA GLU A 205 31.57 9.35 30.54
C GLU A 205 32.83 10.19 30.22
N GLU A 206 33.46 10.75 31.27
CA GLU A 206 34.91 10.94 31.31
C GLU A 206 35.56 10.06 32.39
N GLU A 207 35.90 8.81 32.04
CA GLU A 207 37.01 8.08 32.68
C GLU A 207 37.90 7.45 31.61
N GLU A 208 39.06 8.07 31.35
CA GLU A 208 40.39 7.47 31.59
C GLU A 208 41.47 8.34 30.95
N GLY A 209 42.43 8.82 31.77
CA GLY A 209 43.69 9.32 31.21
C GLY A 209 44.43 10.44 31.94
N LYS A 210 44.47 10.49 33.28
CA LYS A 210 45.39 11.42 33.97
C LYS A 210 46.74 10.79 34.31
N LYS A 211 47.75 11.24 33.55
CA LYS A 211 49.11 11.71 33.97
C LYS A 211 50.27 11.02 33.24
N LYS A 212 50.96 11.82 32.41
CA LYS A 212 52.38 12.13 32.64
C LYS A 212 52.87 13.34 31.82
N SER A 213 53.30 14.36 32.55
CA SER A 213 54.48 15.22 32.35
C SER A 213 54.76 15.89 31.00
N GLY A 214 55.03 17.19 31.08
CA GLY A 214 56.11 17.82 30.31
C GLY A 214 55.68 19.14 29.68
N GLY A 215 56.27 20.25 30.13
CA GLY A 215 55.90 21.59 29.69
C GLY A 215 56.50 22.02 28.35
N GLY A 216 56.10 23.21 27.90
CA GLY A 216 56.82 23.95 26.87
C GLY A 216 55.95 24.86 25.99
N ARG A 217 56.09 26.18 26.23
CA ARG A 217 56.09 27.32 25.28
C ARG A 217 54.98 27.49 24.23
N ALA A 218 54.22 28.59 24.41
CA ALA A 218 54.18 29.82 23.60
C ALA A 218 54.45 29.70 22.08
N ASP A 219 53.52 30.14 21.23
CA ASP A 219 53.39 31.51 20.70
C ASP A 219 52.19 31.56 19.72
N ASP A 220 51.49 32.70 19.75
CA ASP A 220 50.72 33.42 18.72
C ASP A 220 50.18 32.69 17.48
N ASP A 221 48.88 32.86 17.21
CA ASP A 221 48.43 33.50 15.96
C ASP A 221 46.99 34.01 16.12
N ASP A 222 46.81 35.26 15.70
CA ASP A 222 45.56 36.01 15.58
C ASP A 222 44.58 35.31 14.62
N ASP A 223 43.31 35.18 15.01
CA ASP A 223 42.19 35.10 14.07
C ASP A 223 41.00 35.89 14.64
N ASP A 224 40.40 36.69 13.75
CA ASP A 224 39.40 37.72 13.99
C ASP A 224 38.12 37.20 14.69
N ASP A 225 37.97 37.48 15.99
CA ASP A 225 36.70 37.37 16.72
C ASP A 225 35.79 38.57 16.41
N ASP A 226 35.17 38.55 15.23
CA ASP A 226 34.12 39.51 14.82
C ASP A 226 32.80 38.79 14.48
N ASP A 227 32.49 37.69 15.19
CA ASP A 227 31.25 36.92 15.04
C ASP A 227 30.55 36.71 16.39
N ALA A 228 30.40 37.78 17.16
CA ALA A 228 29.49 37.77 18.31
C ALA A 228 28.06 37.48 17.78
N PRO A 229 27.40 36.39 18.20
CA PRO A 229 26.10 36.04 17.69
C PRO A 229 25.11 37.18 17.94
N PRO A 230 24.21 37.47 16.99
CA PRO A 230 23.22 38.54 17.15
C PRO A 230 22.39 38.30 18.42
N PRO A 231 21.94 39.37 19.11
CA PRO A 231 21.15 39.24 20.33
C PRO A 231 19.92 38.36 20.10
N MET A 232 19.72 37.39 20.99
CA MET A 232 18.61 36.44 20.91
C MET A 232 17.27 37.17 20.87
N PRO A 233 16.31 36.73 20.03
CA PRO A 233 14.97 37.29 20.02
C PRO A 233 14.26 37.09 21.37
N PRO A 234 13.38 38.02 21.81
CA PRO A 234 12.70 37.91 23.09
C PRO A 234 11.77 36.69 23.14
N PRO A 235 11.60 36.04 24.31
CA PRO A 235 10.70 34.90 24.48
C PRO A 235 9.27 35.21 24.01
N LEU A 236 8.60 34.20 23.48
CA LEU A 236 7.20 34.29 23.05
C LEU A 236 6.25 34.38 24.25
N SER A 237 5.39 35.39 24.25
CA SER A 237 4.32 35.49 25.24
C SER A 237 3.22 34.46 24.95
N ASP A 238 2.45 34.07 25.96
CA ASP A 238 1.31 33.16 25.77
C ASP A 238 0.23 33.77 24.86
N ASP A 239 0.11 35.10 24.85
CA ASP A 239 -0.78 35.82 23.93
C ASP A 239 -0.33 35.67 22.46
N ASP A 240 0.99 35.68 22.18
CA ASP A 240 1.50 35.46 20.83
C ASP A 240 1.15 34.04 20.31
N VAL A 241 1.28 33.04 21.19
CA VAL A 241 0.94 31.64 20.86
C VAL A 241 -0.57 31.48 20.71
N LEU A 242 -1.36 32.10 21.58
CA LEU A 242 -2.82 32.09 21.51
C LEU A 242 -3.34 32.76 20.23
N ASP A 243 -2.77 33.89 19.82
CA ASP A 243 -3.15 34.58 18.59
C ASP A 243 -2.81 33.73 17.35
N ALA A 244 -1.67 33.03 17.38
CA ALA A 244 -1.26 32.15 16.29
C ALA A 244 -2.18 30.92 16.11
N VAL A 245 -2.79 30.42 17.20
CA VAL A 245 -3.63 29.22 17.19
C VAL A 245 -5.13 29.54 17.08
N SER A 246 -5.60 30.57 17.79
CA SER A 246 -7.04 30.87 17.94
C SER A 246 -7.73 31.31 16.65
N CYS A 247 -6.97 31.67 15.61
CA CYS A 247 -7.50 31.98 14.29
C CYS A 247 -7.72 30.74 13.41
N HIS A 248 -7.44 29.53 13.92
CA HIS A 248 -7.58 28.25 13.22
C HIS A 248 -8.69 27.39 13.82
N SER A 249 -9.37 26.64 12.95
CA SER A 249 -10.43 25.71 13.35
C SER A 249 -9.88 24.34 13.75
N LEU A 250 -8.67 24.00 13.29
CA LEU A 250 -8.00 22.74 13.56
C LEU A 250 -6.49 22.98 13.66
N LEU A 251 -5.86 22.39 14.67
CA LEU A 251 -4.43 22.33 14.92
C LEU A 251 -3.97 20.88 14.76
N MET A 252 -3.07 20.62 13.81
CA MET A 252 -2.36 19.34 13.67
C MET A 252 -0.94 19.49 14.22
N MET A 253 -0.52 18.51 15.01
CA MET A 253 0.82 18.43 15.60
C MET A 253 1.43 17.06 15.34
N GLN A 254 2.75 16.96 15.49
CA GLN A 254 3.51 15.70 15.45
C GLN A 254 4.59 15.66 16.53
N CYS A 255 5.33 14.56 16.66
CA CYS A 255 6.37 14.39 17.69
C CYS A 255 7.82 14.66 17.25
N GLU A 256 8.11 15.08 16.00
CA GLU A 256 9.49 15.44 15.58
C GLU A 256 9.85 16.91 15.87
N ILE A 257 9.02 17.63 16.63
CA ILE A 257 9.35 18.93 17.24
C ILE A 257 9.25 18.83 18.77
N PRO A 258 9.91 19.72 19.54
CA PRO A 258 9.97 19.57 20.99
C PRO A 258 8.60 19.56 21.67
N GLN A 259 8.42 18.64 22.62
CA GLN A 259 7.16 18.47 23.36
C GLN A 259 6.68 19.74 24.06
N PHE A 260 7.58 20.57 24.61
CA PHE A 260 7.19 21.81 25.26
C PHE A 260 6.54 22.82 24.27
N VAL A 261 6.93 22.79 22.99
CA VAL A 261 6.31 23.60 21.93
C VAL A 261 4.90 23.08 21.65
N ASN A 262 4.77 21.77 21.44
CA ASN A 262 3.48 21.11 21.23
C ASN A 262 2.51 21.35 22.39
N LEU A 263 2.98 21.24 23.63
CA LEU A 263 2.16 21.46 24.82
C LEU A 263 1.68 22.91 24.92
N ARG A 264 2.54 23.90 24.64
CA ARG A 264 2.13 25.32 24.60
C ARG A 264 1.07 25.57 23.53
N LEU A 265 1.23 24.99 22.33
CA LEU A 265 0.24 25.09 21.25
C LEU A 265 -1.10 24.44 21.64
N ALA A 266 -1.06 23.24 22.21
CA ALA A 266 -2.25 22.50 22.63
C ALA A 266 -3.01 23.22 23.76
N ARG A 267 -2.29 23.74 24.77
CA ARG A 267 -2.87 24.58 25.83
C ARG A 267 -3.55 25.82 25.24
N ALA A 268 -2.86 26.54 24.35
CA ALA A 268 -3.42 27.72 23.69
C ALA A 268 -4.70 27.40 22.88
N ALA A 269 -4.71 26.27 22.16
CA ALA A 269 -5.88 25.80 21.42
C ALA A 269 -7.08 25.58 22.35
N ARG A 270 -6.87 24.99 23.54
CA ARG A 270 -7.93 24.78 24.54
C ARG A 270 -8.41 26.06 25.19
N SER A 271 -7.50 26.97 25.52
CA SER A 271 -7.81 28.26 26.15
C SER A 271 -8.55 29.23 25.22
N SER A 272 -8.47 29.05 23.90
CA SER A 272 -9.16 29.88 22.88
C SER A 272 -10.69 29.92 23.04
N SER A 273 -11.26 28.91 23.71
CA SER A 273 -12.68 28.78 24.06
C SER A 273 -13.19 29.86 25.02
N SER A 274 -12.31 30.36 25.91
CA SER A 274 -12.71 31.13 27.09
C SER A 274 -12.63 32.65 26.92
N SER A 275 -11.87 33.13 25.92
CA SER A 275 -11.45 34.55 25.84
C SER A 275 -11.94 35.30 24.60
N SER A 276 -12.40 34.61 23.54
CA SER A 276 -12.59 35.26 22.23
C SER A 276 -14.03 35.60 21.83
N GLY A 277 -15.05 35.07 22.53
CA GLY A 277 -16.46 35.20 22.09
C GLY A 277 -16.76 34.51 20.75
N SER A 278 -15.79 33.79 20.19
CA SER A 278 -15.94 32.91 19.03
C SER A 278 -16.53 31.58 19.48
N SER A 279 -17.71 31.22 18.96
CA SER A 279 -18.46 30.02 19.35
C SER A 279 -17.90 28.70 18.75
N SER A 280 -16.58 28.59 18.56
CA SER A 280 -16.00 27.39 17.95
C SER A 280 -14.59 27.14 18.46
N ARG A 281 -14.43 26.13 19.31
CA ARG A 281 -13.13 25.61 19.78
C ARG A 281 -12.32 25.01 18.63
N THR A 282 -11.01 25.26 18.64
CA THR A 282 -10.01 24.64 17.75
C THR A 282 -9.87 23.15 18.09
N ILE A 283 -9.98 22.28 17.08
CA ILE A 283 -9.76 20.83 17.23
C ILE A 283 -8.25 20.57 17.29
N VAL A 284 -7.80 19.83 18.28
CA VAL A 284 -6.39 19.45 18.45
C VAL A 284 -6.19 17.99 18.01
N MET A 285 -5.42 17.78 16.95
CA MET A 285 -5.06 16.47 16.43
C MET A 285 -3.55 16.23 16.56
N LEU A 286 -3.16 15.07 17.07
CA LEU A 286 -1.75 14.70 17.26
C LEU A 286 -1.41 13.40 16.51
N ASP A 287 -0.41 13.48 15.63
CA ASP A 287 0.27 12.32 15.04
C ASP A 287 1.49 11.95 15.91
N PRO A 288 1.44 10.85 16.69
CA PRO A 288 2.52 10.52 17.60
C PRO A 288 3.73 9.86 16.91
N GLY A 289 3.72 9.69 15.59
CA GLY A 289 4.83 9.06 14.87
C GLY A 289 6.09 9.92 14.79
N GLY A 290 7.26 9.26 14.72
CA GLY A 290 8.55 9.88 14.36
C GLY A 290 9.58 9.97 15.48
N GLU A 291 9.17 9.95 16.75
CA GLU A 291 10.08 9.97 17.90
C GLU A 291 9.59 9.02 19.00
N ASP A 292 10.50 8.29 19.65
CA ASP A 292 10.20 7.34 20.72
C ASP A 292 10.09 8.03 22.10
N ARG A 293 9.37 9.16 22.16
CA ARG A 293 9.17 9.95 23.39
C ARG A 293 7.88 9.58 24.11
N LYS A 294 7.89 9.56 25.45
CA LYS A 294 6.68 9.47 26.28
C LYS A 294 5.81 10.71 26.06
N ILE A 295 4.50 10.51 25.85
CA ILE A 295 3.53 11.63 25.78
C ILE A 295 2.95 11.82 27.17
N ASP A 296 3.16 13.00 27.75
CA ASP A 296 2.66 13.29 29.08
C ASP A 296 1.13 13.33 29.13
N ARG A 297 0.58 12.98 30.28
CA ARG A 297 -0.86 13.04 30.55
C ARG A 297 -1.46 14.40 30.21
N GLU A 298 -0.77 15.49 30.55
CA GLU A 298 -1.27 16.83 30.25
C GLU A 298 -1.40 17.08 28.74
N MET A 299 -0.46 16.57 27.95
CA MET A 299 -0.53 16.63 26.49
C MET A 299 -1.69 15.79 25.96
N LEU A 300 -1.84 14.54 26.44
CA LEU A 300 -2.95 13.65 26.05
C LEU A 300 -4.30 14.27 26.36
N GLU A 301 -4.44 14.84 27.55
CA GLU A 301 -5.65 15.57 27.93
C GLU A 301 -5.92 16.66 26.89
N CYS A 302 -4.90 17.37 26.41
CA CYS A 302 -5.04 18.46 25.44
C CYS A 302 -5.41 18.07 24.01
N VAL A 303 -5.32 16.79 23.67
CA VAL A 303 -5.57 16.27 22.33
C VAL A 303 -7.01 15.80 22.20
N ASP A 304 -7.73 16.34 21.22
CA ASP A 304 -9.10 15.88 20.91
C ASP A 304 -9.07 14.58 20.08
N LEU A 305 -8.06 14.42 19.21
CA LEU A 305 -7.87 13.26 18.32
C LEU A 305 -6.40 12.80 18.26
N LEU A 306 -6.13 11.58 18.72
CA LEU A 306 -4.80 10.93 18.64
C LEU A 306 -4.78 9.91 17.50
N THR A 307 -3.76 9.91 16.64
CA THR A 307 -3.77 9.07 15.42
C THR A 307 -2.55 8.15 15.25
N PRO A 308 -2.34 7.16 16.13
CA PRO A 308 -1.20 6.26 16.03
C PRO A 308 -1.37 5.21 14.92
N ASN A 309 -0.27 4.66 14.41
CA ASN A 309 -0.29 3.33 13.81
C ASN A 309 -0.19 2.25 14.90
N GLU A 310 -0.29 0.97 14.51
CA GLU A 310 -0.28 -0.15 15.45
C GLU A 310 1.00 -0.23 16.30
N THR A 311 2.17 0.04 15.71
CA THR A 311 3.46 -0.01 16.42
C THR A 311 3.61 1.17 17.39
N GLU A 312 3.20 2.37 16.97
CA GLU A 312 3.15 3.57 17.81
C GLU A 312 2.19 3.37 18.99
N LEU A 313 1.01 2.80 18.75
CA LEU A 313 0.02 2.52 19.79
C LEU A 313 0.57 1.62 20.90
N ALA A 314 1.23 0.53 20.53
CA ALA A 314 1.81 -0.41 21.49
C ALA A 314 2.85 0.30 22.38
N ARG A 315 3.78 1.05 21.75
CA ARG A 315 4.82 1.80 22.48
C ARG A 315 4.24 2.86 23.41
N LEU A 316 3.26 3.63 22.96
CA LEU A 316 2.61 4.65 23.77
C LEU A 316 1.91 4.04 24.99
N ALA A 317 1.19 2.93 24.79
CA ALA A 317 0.51 2.23 25.87
C ALA A 317 1.49 1.65 26.91
N ASP A 318 2.63 1.11 26.47
CA ASP A 318 3.68 0.61 27.37
C ASP A 318 4.30 1.72 28.23
N SER A 319 4.34 2.96 27.72
CA SER A 319 4.90 4.11 28.46
C SER A 319 3.95 4.73 29.51
N CYS A 320 2.68 4.32 29.52
CA CYS A 320 1.69 4.81 30.48
C CYS A 320 1.82 4.11 31.84
N ASP A 321 1.69 4.89 32.91
CA ASP A 321 1.80 4.38 34.29
C ASP A 321 0.60 3.47 34.63
N ASP A 322 0.85 2.34 35.29
CA ASP A 322 -0.15 1.32 35.65
C ASP A 322 -0.88 1.61 36.99
N ASP A 323 -0.67 2.79 37.58
CA ASP A 323 -1.00 3.12 38.98
C ASP A 323 -2.50 3.30 39.31
N TYR A 324 -3.42 2.76 38.50
CA TYR A 324 -4.85 2.75 38.83
C TYR A 324 -5.33 1.35 39.23
N ASP A 325 -5.72 1.22 40.50
CA ASP A 325 -6.44 0.06 41.02
C ASP A 325 -7.65 -0.26 40.12
N ASP A 326 -7.72 -1.50 39.63
CA ASP A 326 -8.75 -2.06 38.73
C ASP A 326 -10.19 -1.97 39.30
N ASP A 327 -10.36 -1.48 40.53
CA ASP A 327 -11.59 -1.56 41.30
C ASP A 327 -12.55 -0.34 41.16
N ASP A 328 -12.11 0.81 40.63
CA ASP A 328 -12.90 2.06 40.69
C ASP A 328 -13.61 2.50 39.39
N VAL A 329 -13.54 1.71 38.32
CA VAL A 329 -14.43 1.90 37.16
C VAL A 329 -14.98 0.54 36.71
N ASN A 330 -16.02 0.08 37.40
CA ASN A 330 -16.83 -1.05 36.94
C ASN A 330 -17.61 -0.64 35.67
N VAL A 331 -16.92 -0.54 34.54
CA VAL A 331 -17.53 -0.55 33.21
C VAL A 331 -17.85 -2.02 32.92
N GLY A 332 -18.98 -2.49 33.47
CA GLY A 332 -19.44 -3.85 33.24
C GLY A 332 -19.45 -4.21 31.74
N GLY A 333 -18.83 -5.35 31.40
CA GLY A 333 -18.83 -5.95 30.05
C GLY A 333 -17.63 -5.60 29.15
N GLY A 334 -16.48 -5.19 29.68
CA GLY A 334 -15.31 -4.63 28.99
C GLY A 334 -14.93 -5.14 27.58
N GLU A 335 -13.82 -5.84 27.43
CA GLU A 335 -13.16 -5.93 26.12
C GLU A 335 -13.75 -7.02 25.21
N ASP A 336 -14.21 -8.13 25.79
CA ASP A 336 -14.80 -9.24 25.04
C ASP A 336 -16.09 -8.87 24.31
N ASP A 337 -16.96 -8.05 24.91
CA ASP A 337 -18.20 -7.62 24.26
C ASP A 337 -17.92 -6.66 23.09
N ASP A 338 -16.92 -5.77 23.19
CA ASP A 338 -16.54 -4.87 22.09
C ASP A 338 -15.90 -5.66 20.93
N VAL A 339 -15.08 -6.67 21.26
CA VAL A 339 -14.49 -7.58 20.28
C VAL A 339 -15.59 -8.42 19.62
N ASP A 340 -16.50 -9.00 20.39
CA ASP A 340 -17.62 -9.79 19.89
C ASP A 340 -18.61 -8.95 19.08
N ASP A 341 -18.85 -7.69 19.44
CA ASP A 341 -19.66 -6.74 18.68
C ASP A 341 -19.00 -6.35 17.36
N ILE A 342 -17.68 -6.11 17.35
CA ILE A 342 -16.93 -5.85 16.12
C ILE A 342 -16.97 -7.09 15.21
N LEU A 343 -16.72 -8.28 15.76
CA LEU A 343 -16.78 -9.55 15.03
C LEU A 343 -18.21 -9.89 14.56
N ALA A 344 -19.24 -9.49 15.31
CA ALA A 344 -20.65 -9.67 14.93
C ALA A 344 -21.09 -8.69 13.84
N SER A 345 -20.62 -7.44 13.87
CA SER A 345 -20.89 -6.44 12.81
C SER A 345 -20.27 -6.83 11.46
N SER A 346 -19.25 -7.69 11.46
CA SER A 346 -18.66 -8.27 10.24
C SER A 346 -19.37 -9.52 9.71
N ARG A 347 -20.41 -10.06 10.38
CA ARG A 347 -21.09 -11.30 9.96
C ARG A 347 -22.02 -11.16 8.73
N GLY A 348 -22.05 -10.00 8.08
CA GLY A 348 -22.72 -9.78 6.79
C GLY A 348 -21.80 -9.16 5.73
N ALA A 349 -20.50 -9.13 6.00
CA ALA A 349 -19.48 -8.61 5.11
C ALA A 349 -18.95 -9.78 4.25
N THR A 350 -18.83 -9.57 2.93
CA THR A 350 -18.30 -10.58 1.98
C THR A 350 -17.02 -11.24 2.49
N ASP A 351 -16.72 -12.49 2.13
CA ASP A 351 -15.56 -13.26 2.65
C ASP A 351 -14.18 -12.57 2.47
N VAL A 352 -14.09 -11.59 1.57
CA VAL A 352 -12.92 -10.71 1.39
C VAL A 352 -12.75 -9.72 2.55
N GLN A 353 -13.85 -9.28 3.17
CA GLN A 353 -13.88 -8.42 4.36
C GLN A 353 -13.59 -9.22 5.64
N ALA A 354 -13.93 -10.51 5.68
CA ALA A 354 -13.62 -11.41 6.79
C ALA A 354 -12.11 -11.73 6.88
N GLY A 355 -11.39 -11.82 5.76
CA GLY A 355 -9.93 -12.07 5.75
C GLY A 355 -9.05 -10.90 6.23
N ILE A 356 -9.60 -9.69 6.31
CA ILE A 356 -8.87 -8.45 6.72
C ILE A 356 -8.94 -8.26 8.25
N ILE A 357 -9.98 -8.79 8.87
CA ILE A 357 -9.97 -9.18 10.29
C ILE A 357 -9.31 -10.54 10.33
N GLY A 358 -7.98 -10.62 10.25
CA GLY A 358 -7.30 -11.88 10.58
C GLY A 358 -7.85 -12.42 11.92
N PRO A 359 -7.93 -13.74 12.11
CA PRO A 359 -8.71 -14.43 13.15
C PRO A 359 -8.25 -14.17 14.60
N ASP A 360 -7.40 -13.17 14.83
CA ASP A 360 -6.86 -12.82 16.13
C ASP A 360 -7.81 -11.91 16.90
N ARG A 361 -8.80 -12.53 17.53
CA ARG A 361 -9.48 -11.97 18.71
C ARG A 361 -8.46 -11.33 19.67
N LEU A 362 -7.29 -11.96 19.82
CA LEU A 362 -6.14 -11.53 20.63
C LEU A 362 -5.49 -10.22 20.16
N ARG A 363 -5.42 -9.98 18.85
CA ARG A 363 -4.83 -8.75 18.30
C ARG A 363 -5.80 -7.59 18.43
N LEU A 364 -7.07 -7.81 18.12
CA LEU A 364 -8.09 -6.78 18.30
C LEU A 364 -8.25 -6.43 19.78
N SER A 365 -8.23 -7.42 20.68
CA SER A 365 -8.24 -7.17 22.12
C SER A 365 -6.99 -6.40 22.56
N SER A 366 -5.80 -6.75 22.06
CA SER A 366 -4.57 -6.00 22.33
C SER A 366 -4.67 -4.53 21.89
N ILE A 367 -5.12 -4.26 20.66
CA ILE A 367 -5.30 -2.90 20.15
C ILE A 367 -6.29 -2.12 21.03
N LEU A 368 -7.46 -2.70 21.30
CA LEU A 368 -8.48 -2.04 22.11
C LEU A 368 -8.01 -1.80 23.54
N SER A 369 -7.26 -2.74 24.12
CA SER A 369 -6.68 -2.61 25.46
C SER A 369 -5.64 -1.49 25.53
N SER A 370 -4.73 -1.40 24.55
CA SER A 370 -3.77 -0.30 24.44
C SER A 370 -4.47 1.06 24.29
N VAL A 371 -5.51 1.14 23.46
CA VAL A 371 -6.30 2.37 23.32
C VAL A 371 -7.00 2.75 24.63
N ARG A 372 -7.62 1.78 25.32
CA ARG A 372 -8.26 1.98 26.62
C ARG A 372 -7.25 2.47 27.67
N LYS A 373 -6.02 1.94 27.66
CA LYS A 373 -4.94 2.40 28.54
C LYS A 373 -4.58 3.86 28.27
N LEU A 374 -4.49 4.28 27.01
CA LEU A 374 -4.28 5.70 26.65
C LEU A 374 -5.46 6.58 27.09
N GLN A 375 -6.70 6.12 26.93
CA GLN A 375 -7.88 6.87 27.35
C GLN A 375 -7.96 7.06 28.87
N ARG A 376 -7.55 6.04 29.66
CA ARG A 376 -7.39 6.17 31.13
C ARG A 376 -6.34 7.22 31.50
N ASN A 377 -5.34 7.42 30.63
CA ASN A 377 -4.27 8.41 30.78
C ASN A 377 -4.60 9.78 30.12
N GLY A 378 -5.86 10.02 29.77
CA GLY A 378 -6.34 11.34 29.34
C GLY A 378 -6.60 11.48 27.85
N ALA A 379 -6.32 10.46 27.02
CA ALA A 379 -6.63 10.51 25.59
C ALA A 379 -8.15 10.54 25.33
N SER A 380 -8.56 11.38 24.38
CA SER A 380 -9.93 11.51 23.89
C SER A 380 -10.25 10.41 22.85
N ASP A 381 -10.47 10.80 21.60
CA ASP A 381 -10.72 9.92 20.47
C ASP A 381 -9.40 9.41 19.91
N VAL A 382 -9.34 8.12 19.58
CA VAL A 382 -8.14 7.48 19.04
C VAL A 382 -8.45 6.83 17.69
N LEU A 383 -7.75 7.27 16.65
CA LEU A 383 -7.79 6.69 15.30
C LEU A 383 -6.53 5.84 15.06
N VAL A 384 -6.67 4.54 15.19
CA VAL A 384 -5.59 3.58 14.94
C VAL A 384 -5.54 3.23 13.45
N THR A 385 -4.42 3.53 12.80
CA THR A 385 -4.18 3.16 11.38
C THR A 385 -3.52 1.78 11.28
N LEU A 386 -4.02 0.92 10.39
CA LEU A 386 -3.58 -0.48 10.25
C LEU A 386 -2.94 -0.76 8.87
N GLY A 387 -2.46 0.29 8.19
CA GLY A 387 -1.96 0.21 6.81
C GLY A 387 -3.06 -0.20 5.83
N SER A 388 -2.75 -1.15 4.94
CA SER A 388 -3.69 -1.69 3.95
C SER A 388 -4.87 -2.49 4.53
N ARG A 389 -4.94 -2.66 5.85
CA ARG A 389 -6.03 -3.36 6.56
C ARG A 389 -7.15 -2.43 7.03
N GLY A 390 -7.00 -1.12 6.87
CA GLY A 390 -8.01 -0.13 7.24
C GLY A 390 -7.68 0.63 8.52
N SER A 391 -8.69 1.02 9.28
CA SER A 391 -8.51 1.80 10.51
C SER A 391 -9.58 1.49 11.56
N ILE A 392 -9.26 1.74 12.83
CA ILE A 392 -10.17 1.59 13.96
C ILE A 392 -10.26 2.93 14.67
N PHE A 393 -11.47 3.44 14.84
CA PHE A 393 -11.75 4.67 15.57
C PHE A 393 -12.45 4.33 16.88
N VAL A 394 -11.80 4.65 18.00
CA VAL A 394 -12.34 4.41 19.33
C VAL A 394 -12.66 5.76 19.97
N ARG A 395 -13.93 5.96 20.30
CA ARG A 395 -14.41 7.19 20.92
C ARG A 395 -13.97 7.29 22.37
N GLY A 396 -13.60 8.49 22.79
CA GLY A 396 -13.31 8.82 24.18
C GLY A 396 -14.54 8.71 25.09
N PRO A 397 -14.34 8.62 26.42
CA PRO A 397 -15.43 8.80 27.36
C PRO A 397 -16.04 10.20 27.21
N PRO A 398 -17.37 10.36 27.40
CA PRO A 398 -18.01 11.67 27.29
C PRO A 398 -17.42 12.65 28.30
N ASP A 399 -17.09 13.86 27.83
CA ASP A 399 -16.47 14.91 28.64
C ASP A 399 -17.33 15.20 29.89
N PRO A 400 -16.80 15.04 31.12
CA PRO A 400 -17.55 15.27 32.35
C PRO A 400 -18.06 16.73 32.47
N SER A 401 -17.44 17.68 31.76
CA SER A 401 -17.84 19.09 31.73
C SER A 401 -19.09 19.38 30.88
N SER A 402 -19.54 18.42 30.07
CA SER A 402 -20.74 18.55 29.20
C SER A 402 -22.07 18.34 29.94
N SER A 403 -22.05 18.01 31.23
CA SER A 403 -23.23 17.81 32.07
C SER A 403 -23.84 19.11 32.59
N SER A 404 -24.34 19.96 31.69
CA SER A 404 -25.24 21.05 32.10
C SER A 404 -26.65 20.51 32.37
N SER A 405 -26.89 19.97 33.57
CA SER A 405 -28.24 19.93 34.12
C SER A 405 -28.24 20.39 35.57
N SER A 406 -28.79 21.58 35.77
CA SER A 406 -29.07 22.14 37.08
C SER A 406 -30.09 21.26 37.82
N ALA A 407 -29.71 20.66 38.94
CA ALA A 407 -30.64 20.28 39.98
C ALA A 407 -29.91 20.22 41.31
N ALA A 408 -30.16 21.21 42.17
CA ALA A 408 -29.80 21.13 43.57
C ALA A 408 -30.54 19.93 44.21
N ALA A 409 -29.80 18.94 44.69
CA ALA A 409 -30.32 17.87 45.55
C ALA A 409 -29.42 17.74 46.78
N GLY A 410 -30.04 17.68 47.96
CA GLY A 410 -29.41 17.78 49.27
C GLY A 410 -28.51 16.60 49.66
N PRO A 411 -27.85 16.70 50.84
CA PRO A 411 -26.94 15.67 51.31
C PRO A 411 -27.76 14.42 51.65
N PHE A 412 -27.31 13.25 51.21
CA PHE A 412 -28.01 11.96 51.27
C PHE A 412 -29.00 11.68 50.12
N SER A 413 -28.48 11.56 48.91
CA SER A 413 -28.97 10.59 47.93
C SER A 413 -27.79 10.06 47.12
N PRO A 414 -27.67 8.73 46.89
CA PRO A 414 -26.63 8.21 46.01
C PRO A 414 -26.85 8.80 44.60
N PRO A 415 -25.78 9.11 43.86
CA PRO A 415 -25.92 9.63 42.51
C PRO A 415 -26.73 8.63 41.67
N PRO A 416 -27.66 9.09 40.81
CA PRO A 416 -28.29 8.19 39.87
C PRO A 416 -27.18 7.58 39.02
N SER A 417 -27.13 6.25 38.97
CA SER A 417 -26.26 5.50 38.08
C SER A 417 -26.64 5.88 36.64
N ALA A 418 -25.97 6.90 36.11
CA ALA A 418 -25.96 7.20 34.71
C ALA A 418 -25.29 5.99 34.05
N VAL A 419 -26.11 5.05 33.58
CA VAL A 419 -25.68 4.02 32.64
C VAL A 419 -25.24 4.78 31.39
N THR A 420 -23.98 5.20 31.36
CA THR A 420 -23.33 5.78 30.19
C THR A 420 -23.39 4.70 29.12
N ARG A 421 -24.28 4.89 28.14
CA ARG A 421 -24.43 3.99 27.02
C ARG A 421 -23.10 3.96 26.27
N ARG A 422 -22.37 2.87 26.47
CA ARG A 422 -21.04 2.60 25.92
C ARG A 422 -21.08 2.77 24.40
N ARG A 423 -20.19 3.62 23.85
CA ARG A 423 -20.13 3.87 22.41
C ARG A 423 -19.22 2.84 21.78
N ARG A 424 -19.76 2.05 20.84
CA ARG A 424 -19.03 0.99 20.15
C ARG A 424 -17.88 1.58 19.32
N PRO A 425 -16.71 0.91 19.26
CA PRO A 425 -15.65 1.27 18.32
C PRO A 425 -16.17 1.26 16.88
N PHE A 426 -15.77 2.24 16.09
CA PHE A 426 -16.06 2.28 14.66
C PHE A 426 -14.91 1.67 13.89
N VAL A 427 -15.25 0.81 12.94
CA VAL A 427 -14.31 -0.02 12.22
C VAL A 427 -14.44 0.29 10.73
N TYR A 428 -13.37 0.80 10.12
CA TYR A 428 -13.37 1.19 8.72
C TYR A 428 -12.53 0.22 7.88
N ARG A 429 -13.19 -0.60 7.05
CA ARG A 429 -12.57 -1.66 6.22
C ARG A 429 -13.44 -2.04 5.01
N PRO A 430 -12.85 -2.49 3.88
CA PRO A 430 -11.44 -2.37 3.53
C PRO A 430 -11.11 -0.90 3.19
N PRO A 431 -9.83 -0.50 3.22
CA PRO A 431 -9.44 0.80 2.69
C PRO A 431 -9.77 0.90 1.19
N CYS A 432 -9.90 2.13 0.70
CA CYS A 432 -10.10 2.48 -0.69
C CYS A 432 -9.10 1.73 -1.59
N ALA A 433 -9.62 1.04 -2.60
CA ALA A 433 -8.80 0.36 -3.58
C ALA A 433 -7.94 1.37 -4.38
N LEU A 434 -6.77 0.91 -4.83
CA LEU A 434 -5.93 1.69 -5.73
C LEU A 434 -6.67 2.02 -7.04
N PRO A 435 -6.38 3.16 -7.69
CA PRO A 435 -6.84 3.42 -9.04
C PRO A 435 -6.56 2.23 -9.98
N PRO A 436 -7.50 1.85 -10.87
CA PRO A 436 -7.30 0.73 -11.78
C PRO A 436 -5.99 0.84 -12.57
N GLY A 437 -5.15 -0.20 -12.50
CA GLY A 437 -3.86 -0.25 -13.21
C GLY A 437 -2.70 0.46 -12.50
N SER A 438 -2.89 0.97 -11.28
CA SER A 438 -1.80 1.48 -10.45
C SER A 438 -1.29 0.40 -9.48
N THR A 439 -0.01 0.49 -9.12
CA THR A 439 0.66 -0.35 -8.12
C THR A 439 1.16 0.51 -6.98
N VAL A 440 1.48 -0.11 -5.84
CA VAL A 440 2.25 0.56 -4.78
C VAL A 440 3.65 0.83 -5.32
N VAL A 441 4.09 2.07 -5.19
CA VAL A 441 5.37 2.58 -5.67
C VAL A 441 6.23 3.04 -4.49
N ASP A 442 5.63 3.76 -3.53
CA ASP A 442 6.30 4.30 -2.34
C ASP A 442 5.29 4.54 -1.20
N GLU A 443 5.59 4.12 0.03
CA GLU A 443 4.71 4.32 1.18
C GLU A 443 5.06 5.55 2.04
N THR A 444 6.19 6.22 1.78
CA THR A 444 6.82 7.24 2.65
C THR A 444 5.87 8.38 3.04
N GLY A 445 5.01 8.84 2.12
CA GLY A 445 4.07 9.95 2.35
C GLY A 445 2.63 9.54 2.65
N ALA A 446 2.31 8.24 2.60
CA ALA A 446 0.91 7.78 2.57
C ALA A 446 0.19 7.98 3.91
N GLY A 447 0.87 7.71 5.03
CA GLY A 447 0.31 7.91 6.38
C GLY A 447 0.06 9.38 6.70
N ASP A 448 1.02 10.25 6.37
CA ASP A 448 0.88 11.71 6.55
C ASP A 448 -0.27 12.26 5.69
N CYS A 449 -0.38 11.78 4.45
CA CYS A 449 -1.47 12.15 3.54
C CYS A 449 -2.83 11.69 4.06
N TYR A 450 -2.93 10.46 4.56
CA TYR A 450 -4.15 9.92 5.16
C TYR A 450 -4.63 10.76 6.35
N ARG A 451 -3.73 11.10 7.28
CA ARG A 451 -4.05 11.91 8.47
C ARG A 451 -4.48 13.33 8.11
N ALA A 452 -3.78 13.97 7.17
CA ALA A 452 -4.15 15.29 6.67
C ALA A 452 -5.52 15.28 5.97
N ALA A 453 -5.78 14.28 5.14
CA ALA A 453 -7.05 14.10 4.46
C ALA A 453 -8.20 13.87 5.44
N PHE A 454 -7.97 13.06 6.48
CA PHE A 454 -8.93 12.87 7.56
C PHE A 454 -9.26 14.20 8.26
N ALA A 455 -8.24 14.97 8.66
CA ALA A 455 -8.42 16.29 9.28
C ALA A 455 -9.22 17.27 8.41
N VAL A 456 -8.93 17.32 7.10
CA VAL A 456 -9.69 18.11 6.12
C VAL A 456 -11.15 17.67 6.07
N ALA A 457 -11.42 16.37 6.02
CA ALA A 457 -12.78 15.85 5.95
C ALA A 457 -13.57 16.15 7.24
N VAL A 458 -12.97 15.97 8.42
CA VAL A 458 -13.59 16.33 9.72
C VAL A 458 -13.98 17.81 9.75
N LEU A 459 -13.09 18.69 9.27
CA LEU A 459 -13.34 20.13 9.22
C LEU A 459 -14.48 20.48 8.25
N GLU A 460 -14.54 19.84 7.08
CA GLU A 460 -15.60 20.05 6.09
C GLU A 460 -16.96 19.55 6.59
N GLU A 461 -17.03 18.40 7.25
CA GLU A 461 -18.26 17.85 7.81
C GLU A 461 -18.80 18.69 8.97
N ARG A 462 -17.92 19.21 9.84
CA ARG A 462 -18.32 20.12 10.93
C ARG A 462 -19.01 21.37 10.40
N ARG A 463 -18.66 21.79 9.19
CA ARG A 463 -19.28 22.93 8.50
C ARG A 463 -20.61 22.58 7.85
N ARG A 464 -20.71 21.41 7.20
CA ARG A 464 -21.97 20.91 6.63
C ARG A 464 -23.06 20.83 7.69
N GLY A 465 -22.74 20.33 8.89
CA GLY A 465 -23.65 20.30 10.04
C GLY A 465 -24.14 21.68 10.49
N ARG A 466 -23.29 22.72 10.44
CA ARG A 466 -23.66 24.10 10.78
C ARG A 466 -24.53 24.78 9.72
N ALA A 467 -24.43 24.40 8.46
CA ALA A 467 -25.21 25.00 7.36
C ALA A 467 -26.62 24.40 7.20
N GLY A 468 -26.85 23.16 7.67
CA GLY A 468 -28.13 22.44 7.53
C GLY A 468 -29.15 22.62 8.68
N GLY A 469 -28.74 23.24 9.79
CA GLY A 469 -29.59 23.41 10.98
C GLY A 469 -30.55 24.59 10.90
N GLY A 470 -31.77 24.36 10.44
CA GLY A 470 -32.88 25.29 10.63
C GLY A 470 -33.29 25.36 12.11
N GLY A 471 -33.08 26.52 12.75
CA GLY A 471 -33.84 26.99 13.92
C GLY A 471 -33.98 26.03 15.11
N GLY A 472 -32.89 25.76 15.83
CA GLY A 472 -32.95 25.12 17.15
C GLY A 472 -31.64 25.34 17.90
N GLY A 473 -31.65 26.21 18.91
CA GLY A 473 -30.47 26.50 19.73
C GLY A 473 -30.04 25.28 20.55
N GLY A 474 -29.02 24.57 20.08
CA GLY A 474 -28.26 23.58 20.84
C GLY A 474 -26.80 23.71 20.47
N HIS A 475 -25.96 24.09 21.44
CA HIS A 475 -24.51 24.13 21.33
C HIS A 475 -24.01 22.71 21.06
N VAL A 476 -23.41 22.45 19.90
CA VAL A 476 -22.64 21.21 19.66
C VAL A 476 -21.25 21.63 19.22
N ASP A 477 -20.36 21.79 20.21
CA ASP A 477 -18.95 22.10 19.99
C ASP A 477 -18.11 20.85 19.66
N ALA A 478 -18.70 19.65 19.79
CA ALA A 478 -18.02 18.39 19.52
C ALA A 478 -17.69 18.19 18.01
N PRO A 479 -16.61 17.46 17.68
CA PRO A 479 -16.37 16.99 16.31
C PRO A 479 -17.59 16.22 15.80
N PRO A 480 -17.91 16.26 14.50
CA PRO A 480 -19.06 15.55 13.94
C PRO A 480 -18.88 14.01 13.91
N LEU A 481 -17.86 13.49 14.61
CA LEU A 481 -17.45 12.07 14.65
C LEU A 481 -18.34 11.20 15.54
N ASP A 482 -19.38 11.78 16.13
CA ASP A 482 -20.44 11.07 16.85
C ASP A 482 -21.35 10.24 15.92
N ASP A 483 -21.39 10.61 14.63
CA ASP A 483 -22.19 9.97 13.60
C ASP A 483 -21.30 9.03 12.76
N ASP A 484 -21.65 7.74 12.74
CA ASP A 484 -20.90 6.71 12.00
C ASP A 484 -20.91 6.96 10.49
N ASP A 485 -21.97 7.56 9.91
CA ASP A 485 -22.03 7.89 8.48
C ASP A 485 -21.10 9.06 8.15
N VAL A 486 -20.99 10.04 9.04
CA VAL A 486 -20.03 11.15 8.91
C VAL A 486 -18.61 10.61 9.00
N LEU A 487 -18.35 9.74 9.97
CA LEU A 487 -17.05 9.13 10.19
C LEU A 487 -16.64 8.27 8.98
N ALA A 488 -17.55 7.47 8.43
CA ALA A 488 -17.34 6.70 7.22
C ALA A 488 -16.90 7.58 6.05
N ARG A 489 -17.60 8.70 5.78
CA ARG A 489 -17.22 9.65 4.72
C ARG A 489 -15.84 10.27 4.94
N CYS A 490 -15.49 10.58 6.20
CA CYS A 490 -14.17 11.10 6.52
C CYS A 490 -13.07 10.08 6.24
N MET A 491 -13.32 8.81 6.58
CA MET A 491 -12.40 7.71 6.31
C MET A 491 -12.31 7.36 4.82
N ASP A 492 -13.41 7.42 4.06
CA ASP A 492 -13.41 7.24 2.60
C ASP A 492 -12.49 8.26 1.92
N PHE A 493 -12.64 9.53 2.30
CA PHE A 493 -11.80 10.60 1.77
C PHE A 493 -10.33 10.42 2.16
N ALA A 494 -10.05 10.09 3.42
CA ALA A 494 -8.70 9.82 3.91
C ALA A 494 -8.05 8.63 3.20
N SER A 495 -8.81 7.56 3.04
CA SER A 495 -8.35 6.32 2.43
C SER A 495 -8.09 6.48 0.94
N ALA A 496 -8.93 7.22 0.21
CA ALA A 496 -8.68 7.55 -1.20
C ALA A 496 -7.43 8.41 -1.40
N ALA A 497 -7.17 9.37 -0.49
CA ALA A 497 -5.96 10.17 -0.52
C ALA A 497 -4.70 9.32 -0.27
N GLY A 498 -4.72 8.45 0.75
CA GLY A 498 -3.63 7.52 1.02
C GLY A 498 -3.38 6.53 -0.13
N ALA A 499 -4.46 5.99 -0.73
CA ALA A 499 -4.38 5.09 -1.88
C ALA A 499 -3.77 5.75 -3.12
N LEU A 500 -4.01 7.04 -3.34
CA LEU A 500 -3.35 7.77 -4.44
C LEU A 500 -1.90 8.09 -4.12
N ALA A 501 -1.58 8.45 -2.87
CA ALA A 501 -0.23 8.79 -2.45
C ALA A 501 0.74 7.62 -2.69
N VAL A 502 0.33 6.38 -2.42
CA VAL A 502 1.21 5.21 -2.62
C VAL A 502 1.57 4.92 -4.07
N THR A 503 0.91 5.56 -5.05
CA THR A 503 1.12 5.30 -6.49
C THR A 503 2.23 6.14 -7.12
N LYS A 504 2.86 7.05 -6.36
CA LYS A 504 3.87 7.99 -6.83
C LYS A 504 5.07 7.98 -5.88
N GLU A 505 6.29 8.06 -6.43
CA GLU A 505 7.51 8.15 -5.61
C GLU A 505 7.59 9.48 -4.85
N GLY A 506 8.07 9.43 -3.61
CA GLY A 506 8.44 10.57 -2.79
C GLY A 506 7.44 10.92 -1.68
N ALA A 507 7.84 11.88 -0.85
CA ALA A 507 7.02 12.46 0.21
C ALA A 507 6.07 13.54 -0.37
N VAL A 508 6.42 14.83 -0.32
CA VAL A 508 5.62 15.92 -0.93
C VAL A 508 5.22 15.68 -2.41
N PRO A 509 6.09 15.10 -3.28
CA PRO A 509 5.73 14.83 -4.67
C PRO A 509 4.58 13.84 -4.86
N SER A 510 4.37 12.89 -3.93
CA SER A 510 3.35 11.85 -4.06
C SER A 510 1.95 12.30 -3.64
N ILE A 511 1.84 13.38 -2.85
CA ILE A 511 0.58 13.88 -2.31
C ILE A 511 -0.41 14.24 -3.44
N PRO A 512 -1.62 13.66 -3.46
CA PRO A 512 -2.61 13.94 -4.49
C PRO A 512 -3.27 15.32 -4.35
N THR A 513 -3.91 15.75 -5.42
CA THR A 513 -4.81 16.91 -5.47
C THR A 513 -6.24 16.53 -5.08
N ARG A 514 -7.05 17.51 -4.66
CA ARG A 514 -8.48 17.30 -4.37
C ARG A 514 -9.23 16.65 -5.54
N ASP A 515 -8.97 17.08 -6.77
CA ASP A 515 -9.64 16.56 -7.96
C ASP A 515 -9.31 15.08 -8.22
N GLU A 516 -8.07 14.65 -7.95
CA GLU A 516 -7.67 13.25 -8.05
C GLU A 516 -8.41 12.38 -7.02
N VAL A 517 -8.50 12.85 -5.77
CA VAL A 517 -9.22 12.14 -4.69
C VAL A 517 -10.73 12.05 -4.99
N ASP A 518 -11.36 13.17 -5.32
CA ASP A 518 -12.80 13.20 -5.69
C ASP A 518 -13.06 12.43 -6.99
N GLY A 519 -12.08 12.35 -7.89
CA GLY A 519 -12.12 11.53 -9.11
C GLY A 519 -12.15 10.04 -8.79
N LEU A 520 -11.27 9.58 -7.90
CA LEU A 520 -11.21 8.19 -7.44
C LEU A 520 -12.51 7.80 -6.73
N LEU A 521 -12.99 8.62 -5.79
CA LEU A 521 -14.24 8.36 -5.08
C LEU A 521 -15.43 8.25 -6.04
N ARG A 522 -15.54 9.13 -7.04
CA ARG A 522 -16.59 9.05 -8.07
C ARG A 522 -16.50 7.78 -8.92
N LEU A 523 -15.29 7.35 -9.27
CA LEU A 523 -15.07 6.14 -10.04
C LEU A 523 -15.54 4.91 -9.26
N LEU A 524 -15.28 4.87 -7.96
CA LEU A 524 -15.72 3.79 -7.07
C LEU A 524 -17.24 3.81 -6.86
N SER A 525 -17.85 4.98 -6.62
CA SER A 525 -19.32 5.12 -6.49
C SER A 525 -20.11 4.93 -7.80
N ALA A 526 -19.43 4.88 -8.96
CA ALA A 526 -20.04 4.57 -10.25
C ALA A 526 -20.02 3.06 -10.57
N GLY A 527 -19.14 2.30 -9.92
CA GLY A 527 -19.12 0.83 -9.97
C GLY A 527 -20.36 0.21 -9.33
N ASP A 528 -20.77 0.71 -8.17
CA ASP A 528 -21.95 0.22 -7.41
C ASP A 528 -23.30 0.44 -8.11
N ARG A 529 -23.41 1.45 -8.98
CA ARG A 529 -24.70 1.80 -9.63
C ARG A 529 -25.00 1.02 -10.91
N ARG A 530 -24.15 0.09 -11.32
CA ARG A 530 -24.35 -0.71 -12.55
C ARG A 530 -25.07 -2.04 -12.31
N GLU A 531 -25.37 -2.42 -11.07
CA GLU A 531 -26.13 -3.64 -10.75
C GLU A 531 -27.67 -3.44 -10.80
N ASP A 532 -28.18 -2.20 -10.78
CA ASP A 532 -29.63 -1.93 -10.66
C ASP A 532 -30.36 -1.45 -11.94
N ALA A 533 -29.72 -1.42 -13.11
CA ALA A 533 -30.38 -0.93 -14.33
C ALA A 533 -30.08 -1.76 -15.58
N SER A 534 -30.97 -2.71 -15.89
CA SER A 534 -31.03 -3.38 -17.17
C SER A 534 -31.71 -2.51 -18.24
N GLY A 535 -31.07 -2.32 -19.41
CA GLY A 535 -31.75 -1.84 -20.62
C GLY A 535 -30.94 -0.97 -21.61
N ALA A 536 -30.43 -1.63 -22.67
CA ALA A 536 -30.18 -1.12 -24.03
C ALA A 536 -28.93 -0.27 -24.41
N SER A 537 -28.18 -0.89 -25.34
CA SER A 537 -27.44 -0.38 -26.53
C SER A 537 -26.10 0.40 -26.42
N SER A 538 -25.04 -0.34 -26.75
CA SER A 538 -23.97 -0.12 -27.76
C SER A 538 -22.87 0.97 -27.64
N SER A 539 -21.65 0.45 -27.40
CA SER A 539 -20.33 0.77 -28.00
C SER A 539 -19.43 1.86 -27.35
N PRO A 540 -18.09 1.87 -27.58
CA PRO A 540 -17.07 0.86 -27.23
C PRO A 540 -15.85 1.46 -26.47
N ALA A 541 -14.96 0.58 -25.98
CA ALA A 541 -13.55 0.82 -25.61
C ALA A 541 -13.22 1.50 -24.26
N ALA A 542 -12.77 0.67 -23.31
CA ALA A 542 -11.52 0.88 -22.57
C ALA A 542 -11.07 -0.49 -22.03
N ALA A 543 -10.10 -1.10 -22.71
CA ALA A 543 -9.46 -2.35 -22.29
C ALA A 543 -8.63 -2.08 -21.04
N ALA A 544 -9.14 -2.48 -19.87
CA ALA A 544 -8.38 -2.53 -18.64
C ALA A 544 -7.61 -3.86 -18.59
N ALA A 545 -6.31 -3.76 -18.36
CA ALA A 545 -5.38 -4.87 -18.29
C ALA A 545 -5.60 -5.73 -17.03
N GLY A 546 -5.71 -7.05 -17.24
CA GLY A 546 -4.93 -8.01 -16.44
C GLY A 546 -5.51 -8.54 -15.13
N VAL A 547 -6.80 -8.42 -14.86
CA VAL A 547 -7.46 -9.21 -13.80
C VAL A 547 -8.36 -10.25 -14.46
N VAL A 548 -7.92 -11.50 -14.40
CA VAL A 548 -8.74 -12.69 -14.69
C VAL A 548 -9.91 -12.62 -13.69
N PRO A 549 -11.20 -12.68 -14.12
CA PRO A 549 -12.37 -12.49 -13.25
C PRO A 549 -12.34 -13.34 -11.97
N ARG A 550 -13.16 -13.04 -10.97
CA ARG A 550 -13.40 -14.00 -9.87
C ARG A 550 -14.41 -15.05 -10.33
N GLY A 551 -14.28 -16.28 -9.82
CA GLY A 551 -15.11 -17.43 -10.21
C GLY A 551 -16.57 -17.30 -9.81
N GLY A 552 -17.37 -16.54 -10.56
CA GLY A 552 -18.83 -16.61 -10.58
C GLY A 552 -19.30 -17.50 -11.72
N GLY A 553 -19.19 -18.82 -11.55
CA GLY A 553 -19.76 -19.79 -12.49
C GLY A 553 -21.25 -20.00 -12.23
N ARG A 554 -22.02 -20.27 -13.29
CA ARG A 554 -23.50 -20.41 -13.32
C ARG A 554 -24.10 -21.33 -12.23
N ASP A 555 -25.19 -20.81 -11.67
CA ASP A 555 -26.31 -21.41 -10.94
C ASP A 555 -26.17 -21.64 -9.42
N ASP A 556 -26.85 -20.76 -8.67
CA ASP A 556 -27.96 -21.05 -7.74
C ASP A 556 -27.85 -22.35 -6.90
N ASP A 557 -27.50 -22.19 -5.61
CA ASP A 557 -27.91 -22.99 -4.43
C ASP A 557 -26.80 -23.37 -3.41
N ASP A 558 -25.59 -22.81 -3.45
CA ASP A 558 -24.63 -22.97 -2.34
C ASP A 558 -24.00 -21.62 -1.93
N ASP A 559 -23.95 -21.37 -0.62
CA ASP A 559 -23.29 -20.25 0.10
C ASP A 559 -21.76 -20.19 -0.20
N ASP A 560 -21.36 -19.88 -1.44
CA ASP A 560 -19.98 -20.08 -1.93
C ASP A 560 -19.33 -18.79 -2.47
N ASP A 561 -19.66 -17.64 -1.87
CA ASP A 561 -19.07 -16.32 -2.15
C ASP A 561 -17.58 -16.18 -1.71
N ALA A 562 -16.95 -17.26 -1.24
CA ALA A 562 -15.63 -17.29 -0.59
C ALA A 562 -14.45 -17.68 -1.49
N PHE A 563 -14.68 -18.38 -2.60
CA PHE A 563 -13.59 -19.05 -3.32
C PHE A 563 -12.86 -18.09 -4.29
N PRO A 564 -11.54 -17.85 -4.15
CA PRO A 564 -10.91 -16.68 -4.76
C PRO A 564 -10.40 -16.89 -6.20
N PHE A 565 -10.46 -18.10 -6.76
CA PHE A 565 -9.83 -18.42 -8.04
C PHE A 565 -10.83 -18.75 -9.16
N LEU A 566 -10.43 -18.45 -10.39
CA LEU A 566 -11.04 -19.06 -11.58
C LEU A 566 -10.53 -20.48 -11.79
N PHE A 567 -11.41 -21.32 -12.32
CA PHE A 567 -11.08 -22.65 -12.78
C PHE A 567 -11.00 -22.70 -14.31
N GLY A 568 -9.89 -23.24 -14.79
CA GLY A 568 -9.69 -23.68 -16.16
C GLY A 568 -9.48 -25.18 -16.22
N SER A 569 -9.67 -25.77 -17.39
CA SER A 569 -9.41 -27.19 -17.63
C SER A 569 -8.83 -27.37 -19.02
N ARG A 570 -8.15 -28.47 -19.24
CA ARG A 570 -7.55 -28.81 -20.52
C ARG A 570 -8.62 -28.98 -21.62
N ILE A 571 -8.72 -27.99 -22.51
CA ILE A 571 -9.64 -28.03 -23.66
C ILE A 571 -9.43 -29.29 -24.54
N ASN A 572 -8.18 -29.76 -24.66
CA ASN A 572 -7.86 -30.99 -25.41
C ASN A 572 -8.47 -32.26 -24.79
N SER A 573 -8.81 -32.26 -23.51
CA SER A 573 -9.46 -33.40 -22.84
C SER A 573 -10.93 -33.53 -23.27
N MET A 574 -11.54 -32.46 -23.79
CA MET A 574 -12.95 -32.46 -24.22
C MET A 574 -13.22 -33.31 -25.47
N LYS A 575 -12.17 -33.71 -26.19
CA LYS A 575 -12.26 -34.67 -27.30
C LYS A 575 -12.48 -36.11 -26.82
N ASP A 576 -12.13 -36.41 -25.57
CA ASP A 576 -12.18 -37.78 -25.04
C ASP A 576 -13.63 -38.21 -24.75
N ARG A 577 -13.87 -39.52 -24.77
CA ARG A 577 -15.20 -40.11 -24.58
C ARG A 577 -16.29 -39.51 -25.50
N PRO A 578 -16.06 -39.41 -26.84
CA PRO A 578 -17.04 -38.82 -27.76
C PRO A 578 -18.38 -39.58 -27.78
N GLU A 579 -18.40 -40.86 -27.38
CA GLU A 579 -19.60 -41.68 -27.29
C GLU A 579 -20.59 -41.23 -26.21
N LEU A 580 -20.21 -40.30 -25.33
CA LEU A 580 -21.10 -39.70 -24.34
C LEU A 580 -21.96 -38.56 -24.92
N LEU A 581 -21.65 -38.07 -26.12
CA LEU A 581 -22.40 -37.02 -26.80
C LEU A 581 -23.44 -37.57 -27.77
N PRO A 582 -24.47 -36.77 -28.13
CA PRO A 582 -25.41 -37.13 -29.18
C PRO A 582 -24.69 -37.46 -30.50
N SER A 583 -25.22 -38.41 -31.28
CA SER A 583 -24.60 -38.88 -32.53
C SER A 583 -24.42 -37.79 -33.61
N SER A 584 -24.99 -36.60 -33.42
CA SER A 584 -24.83 -35.42 -34.28
C SER A 584 -23.56 -34.61 -33.99
N SER A 585 -22.86 -34.85 -32.89
CA SER A 585 -21.66 -34.11 -32.47
C SER A 585 -20.40 -34.73 -33.08
N SER A 586 -19.53 -33.91 -33.70
CA SER A 586 -18.34 -34.44 -34.38
C SER A 586 -17.04 -34.35 -33.58
N LEU A 587 -16.92 -33.39 -32.62
CA LEU A 587 -15.74 -33.20 -31.77
C LEU A 587 -14.41 -33.23 -32.57
N VAL A 588 -14.38 -32.57 -33.71
CA VAL A 588 -13.20 -32.51 -34.60
C VAL A 588 -12.51 -31.14 -34.57
N SER A 589 -13.08 -30.15 -33.87
CA SER A 589 -12.56 -28.79 -33.86
C SER A 589 -12.46 -28.19 -32.45
N PRO A 590 -11.52 -27.25 -32.22
CA PRO A 590 -11.44 -26.46 -30.99
C PRO A 590 -12.74 -25.77 -30.60
N ARG A 591 -13.56 -25.36 -31.57
CA ARG A 591 -14.89 -24.76 -31.33
C ARG A 591 -15.85 -25.73 -30.64
N GLU A 592 -15.86 -26.99 -31.07
CA GLU A 592 -16.70 -28.02 -30.44
C GLU A 592 -16.15 -28.43 -29.06
N TYR A 593 -14.82 -28.43 -28.90
CA TYR A 593 -14.20 -28.66 -27.59
C TYR A 593 -14.58 -27.58 -26.59
N LEU A 594 -14.53 -26.30 -27.01
CA LEU A 594 -14.97 -25.16 -26.21
C LEU A 594 -16.46 -25.28 -25.85
N ALA A 595 -17.32 -25.65 -26.81
CA ALA A 595 -18.75 -25.82 -26.56
C ALA A 595 -19.03 -26.92 -25.52
N ARG A 596 -18.28 -28.04 -25.54
CA ARG A 596 -18.37 -29.07 -24.51
C ARG A 596 -17.79 -28.60 -23.17
N GLN A 597 -16.67 -27.89 -23.21
CA GLN A 597 -16.03 -27.34 -22.02
C GLN A 597 -16.95 -26.38 -21.27
N ALA A 598 -17.73 -25.58 -22.00
CA ALA A 598 -18.71 -24.66 -21.45
C ALA A 598 -19.87 -25.34 -20.72
N SER A 599 -20.04 -26.66 -20.83
CA SER A 599 -21.03 -27.39 -20.04
C SER A 599 -20.51 -27.79 -18.64
N VAL A 600 -19.24 -27.56 -18.32
CA VAL A 600 -18.67 -27.83 -16.99
C VAL A 600 -19.15 -26.78 -16.00
N ARG A 601 -19.88 -27.18 -14.96
CA ARG A 601 -20.32 -26.25 -13.92
C ARG A 601 -19.15 -25.77 -13.06
N GLY A 602 -19.13 -24.48 -12.76
CA GLY A 602 -18.07 -23.84 -11.97
C GLY A 602 -16.79 -23.51 -12.74
N LEU A 603 -16.70 -23.87 -14.03
CA LEU A 603 -15.58 -23.48 -14.87
C LEU A 603 -15.77 -22.03 -15.36
N GLY A 604 -14.70 -21.24 -15.37
CA GLY A 604 -14.80 -19.82 -15.75
C GLY A 604 -13.74 -19.34 -16.74
N CYS A 605 -12.68 -20.11 -16.99
CA CYS A 605 -11.70 -19.78 -18.02
C CYS A 605 -11.27 -20.98 -18.87
N VAL A 606 -10.62 -20.67 -20.00
CA VAL A 606 -10.05 -21.61 -20.95
C VAL A 606 -8.63 -21.18 -21.31
N ASP A 607 -7.70 -22.13 -21.29
CA ASP A 607 -6.35 -21.91 -21.79
C ASP A 607 -6.22 -22.52 -23.19
N PHE A 608 -5.81 -21.71 -24.16
CA PHE A 608 -5.69 -22.15 -25.56
C PHE A 608 -4.27 -22.55 -25.91
N ASN A 609 -4.10 -23.65 -26.63
CA ASN A 609 -2.82 -24.05 -27.17
C ASN A 609 -2.51 -23.32 -28.47
N TYR A 610 -1.36 -22.65 -28.53
CA TYR A 610 -0.87 -21.97 -29.74
C TYR A 610 0.36 -22.68 -30.32
N PRO A 611 0.43 -22.94 -31.64
CA PRO A 611 -0.58 -22.60 -32.66
C PRO A 611 -1.67 -23.66 -32.85
N GLN A 612 -1.61 -24.78 -32.10
CA GLN A 612 -2.45 -25.98 -32.29
C GLN A 612 -3.96 -25.70 -32.44
N HIS A 613 -4.54 -24.79 -31.66
CA HIS A 613 -5.98 -24.52 -31.71
C HIS A 613 -6.38 -23.45 -32.72
N PHE A 614 -5.43 -22.82 -33.41
CA PHE A 614 -5.70 -21.73 -34.35
C PHE A 614 -5.44 -22.14 -35.80
N ASP A 615 -4.30 -22.78 -36.05
CA ASP A 615 -3.87 -23.17 -37.39
C ASP A 615 -4.93 -24.06 -38.08
N GLY A 616 -5.55 -23.52 -39.13
CA GLY A 616 -6.56 -24.24 -39.93
C GLY A 616 -7.94 -24.36 -39.28
N HIS A 617 -8.17 -23.74 -38.12
CA HIS A 617 -9.42 -23.85 -37.37
C HIS A 617 -10.21 -22.54 -37.32
N TRP A 618 -9.60 -21.47 -36.83
CA TRP A 618 -10.22 -20.14 -36.68
C TRP A 618 -9.16 -19.06 -36.43
N THR A 619 -9.55 -17.81 -36.58
CA THR A 619 -8.76 -16.63 -36.21
C THR A 619 -8.83 -16.36 -34.70
N PRO A 620 -7.85 -15.65 -34.11
CA PRO A 620 -7.92 -15.20 -32.72
C PRO A 620 -9.19 -14.41 -32.39
N GLU A 621 -9.68 -13.59 -33.33
CA GLU A 621 -10.90 -12.80 -33.17
C GLU A 621 -12.15 -13.69 -33.12
N GLU A 622 -12.21 -14.73 -33.95
CA GLU A 622 -13.30 -15.73 -33.91
C GLU A 622 -13.26 -16.57 -32.64
N ALA A 623 -12.07 -16.90 -32.13
CA ALA A 623 -11.93 -17.59 -30.86
C ALA A 623 -12.40 -16.70 -29.69
N ARG A 624 -12.08 -15.40 -29.72
CA ARG A 624 -12.58 -14.43 -28.73
C ARG A 624 -14.10 -14.32 -28.76
N ALA A 625 -14.70 -14.22 -29.95
CA ALA A 625 -16.16 -14.20 -30.08
C ALA A 625 -16.80 -15.49 -29.54
N ALA A 626 -16.19 -16.65 -29.80
CA ALA A 626 -16.69 -17.93 -29.31
C ALA A 626 -16.62 -18.05 -27.77
N LEU A 627 -15.64 -17.43 -27.13
CA LEU A 627 -15.57 -17.30 -25.66
C LEU A 627 -16.71 -16.44 -25.12
N ASP A 628 -16.95 -15.28 -25.73
CA ASP A 628 -18.03 -14.37 -25.35
C ASP A 628 -19.41 -15.05 -25.49
N ASP A 629 -19.62 -15.84 -26.54
CA ASP A 629 -20.86 -16.61 -26.78
C ASP A 629 -21.18 -17.63 -25.67
N VAL A 630 -20.15 -18.18 -25.03
CA VAL A 630 -20.29 -19.18 -23.97
C VAL A 630 -20.04 -18.64 -22.56
N ASN A 631 -19.79 -17.34 -22.43
CA ASN A 631 -19.48 -16.66 -21.17
C ASN A 631 -18.28 -17.26 -20.42
N LEU A 632 -17.21 -17.59 -21.16
CA LEU A 632 -15.91 -17.97 -20.60
C LEU A 632 -14.88 -16.91 -20.97
N VAL A 633 -13.81 -16.81 -20.19
CA VAL A 633 -12.65 -15.95 -20.53
C VAL A 633 -11.44 -16.79 -20.90
N ALA A 634 -10.45 -16.18 -21.56
CA ALA A 634 -9.15 -16.80 -21.71
C ALA A 634 -8.34 -16.65 -20.41
N GLY A 635 -7.79 -17.73 -19.87
CA GLY A 635 -6.87 -17.68 -18.74
C GLY A 635 -5.44 -17.38 -19.22
N ALA A 636 -4.92 -18.24 -20.09
CA ALA A 636 -3.61 -18.10 -20.71
C ALA A 636 -3.57 -18.64 -22.16
N VAL A 637 -2.47 -18.36 -22.85
CA VAL A 637 -2.11 -19.05 -24.11
C VAL A 637 -0.93 -19.97 -23.85
N CYS A 638 -1.14 -21.28 -24.02
CA CYS A 638 -0.15 -22.32 -23.77
C CYS A 638 0.60 -22.65 -25.06
N LEU A 639 1.92 -22.48 -25.06
CA LEU A 639 2.75 -22.72 -26.23
C LEU A 639 2.92 -24.22 -26.49
N ARG A 640 2.73 -24.62 -27.75
CA ARG A 640 2.96 -25.99 -28.24
C ARG A 640 3.82 -25.92 -29.51
N TYR A 641 5.10 -26.23 -29.38
CA TYR A 641 5.98 -26.28 -30.55
C TYR A 641 5.60 -27.43 -31.50
N PRO A 642 5.59 -27.21 -32.83
CA PRO A 642 5.44 -28.28 -33.80
C PRO A 642 6.59 -29.30 -33.79
N SER A 643 6.34 -30.54 -34.22
CA SER A 643 7.30 -31.66 -34.16
C SER A 643 8.60 -31.46 -34.97
N LYS A 644 8.65 -30.49 -35.88
CA LYS A 644 9.89 -30.10 -36.56
C LYS A 644 10.98 -29.61 -35.61
N PHE A 645 10.61 -29.20 -34.40
CA PHE A 645 11.52 -28.78 -33.34
C PHE A 645 12.06 -29.95 -32.49
N ALA A 646 11.92 -31.21 -32.93
CA ALA A 646 12.37 -32.40 -32.18
C ALA A 646 13.87 -32.42 -31.76
N ARG A 647 14.70 -31.47 -32.20
CA ARG A 647 16.11 -31.31 -31.79
C ARG A 647 16.36 -30.06 -30.92
N GLY A 648 15.31 -29.48 -30.35
CA GLY A 648 15.31 -28.19 -29.65
C GLY A 648 14.37 -27.19 -30.32
N ALA A 649 13.74 -26.34 -29.52
CA ALA A 649 12.97 -25.19 -29.98
C ALA A 649 13.85 -23.94 -29.83
N MET A 650 13.80 -23.27 -28.67
CA MET A 650 14.60 -22.07 -28.43
C MET A 650 16.11 -22.36 -28.37
N ASN A 651 16.50 -23.60 -28.07
CA ASN A 651 17.89 -24.03 -28.02
C ASN A 651 18.32 -24.90 -29.21
N HIS A 652 17.54 -24.92 -30.29
CA HIS A 652 17.84 -25.72 -31.49
C HIS A 652 19.26 -25.44 -32.02
N PRO A 653 20.03 -26.45 -32.51
CA PRO A 653 21.38 -26.22 -33.04
C PRO A 653 21.42 -25.29 -34.26
N ASP A 654 20.42 -25.39 -35.15
CA ASP A 654 20.25 -24.46 -36.28
C ASP A 654 19.65 -23.13 -35.84
N GLU A 655 20.29 -22.02 -36.22
CA GLU A 655 19.87 -20.66 -35.85
C GLU A 655 18.55 -20.24 -36.48
N GLY A 656 18.29 -20.65 -37.73
CA GLY A 656 17.03 -20.34 -38.41
C GLY A 656 15.84 -20.96 -37.68
N MET A 657 15.98 -22.20 -37.23
CA MET A 657 14.98 -22.88 -36.40
C MET A 657 14.80 -22.19 -35.04
N ARG A 658 15.89 -21.74 -34.36
CA ARG A 658 15.74 -20.97 -33.11
C ARG A 658 14.94 -19.69 -33.33
N ARG A 659 15.25 -18.96 -34.41
CA ARG A 659 14.52 -17.73 -34.77
C ARG A 659 13.06 -18.01 -35.06
N GLU A 660 12.77 -19.10 -35.75
CA GLU A 660 11.38 -19.52 -35.99
C GLU A 660 10.65 -19.87 -34.69
N ALA A 661 11.29 -20.62 -33.78
CA ALA A 661 10.72 -20.93 -32.47
C ALA A 661 10.38 -19.66 -31.68
N ILE A 662 11.30 -18.70 -31.61
CA ILE A 662 11.11 -17.39 -30.95
C ILE A 662 9.94 -16.62 -31.58
N GLU A 663 9.80 -16.62 -32.91
CA GLU A 663 8.69 -15.93 -33.57
C GLU A 663 7.34 -16.60 -33.33
N ILE A 664 7.30 -17.94 -33.21
CA ILE A 664 6.10 -18.68 -32.77
C ILE A 664 5.76 -18.30 -31.32
N THR A 665 6.75 -18.23 -30.43
CA THR A 665 6.55 -17.78 -29.04
C THR A 665 5.96 -16.36 -28.97
N LYS A 666 6.51 -15.42 -29.73
CA LYS A 666 5.93 -14.06 -29.88
C LYS A 666 4.54 -14.07 -30.51
N GLY A 667 4.24 -15.07 -31.35
CA GLY A 667 2.91 -15.31 -31.91
C GLY A 667 1.87 -15.59 -30.83
N ALA A 668 2.22 -16.42 -29.84
CA ALA A 668 1.33 -16.69 -28.71
C ALA A 668 0.99 -15.41 -27.92
N ALA A 669 1.96 -14.52 -27.70
CA ALA A 669 1.72 -13.21 -27.07
C ALA A 669 0.74 -12.33 -27.86
N ARG A 670 0.83 -12.32 -29.19
CA ARG A 670 -0.15 -11.59 -30.03
C ARG A 670 -1.55 -12.17 -29.89
N VAL A 671 -1.67 -13.50 -29.86
CA VAL A 671 -2.95 -14.17 -29.64
C VAL A 671 -3.51 -13.88 -28.24
N ALA A 672 -2.68 -13.92 -27.20
CA ALA A 672 -3.08 -13.62 -25.82
C ALA A 672 -3.74 -12.22 -25.73
N ARG A 673 -3.12 -11.20 -26.33
CA ARG A 673 -3.69 -9.85 -26.40
C ARG A 673 -5.06 -9.79 -27.06
N VAL A 674 -5.27 -10.53 -28.15
CA VAL A 674 -6.58 -10.57 -28.84
C VAL A 674 -7.64 -11.30 -28.00
N LEU A 675 -7.25 -12.40 -27.34
CA LEU A 675 -8.13 -13.12 -26.43
C LEU A 675 -8.42 -12.35 -25.15
N GLY A 676 -7.63 -11.33 -24.83
CA GLY A 676 -7.78 -10.48 -23.64
C GLY A 676 -7.19 -11.09 -22.37
N CYS A 677 -6.29 -12.06 -22.49
CA CYS A 677 -5.45 -12.53 -21.40
C CYS A 677 -4.03 -11.94 -21.52
N ASN A 678 -3.26 -12.00 -20.43
CA ASN A 678 -1.92 -11.42 -20.37
C ASN A 678 -0.85 -12.44 -19.96
N GLU A 679 -1.13 -13.74 -20.04
CA GLU A 679 -0.19 -14.81 -19.72
C GLU A 679 0.06 -15.72 -20.93
N VAL A 680 1.34 -16.00 -21.18
CA VAL A 680 1.79 -17.04 -22.11
C VAL A 680 2.56 -18.09 -21.33
N VAL A 681 2.00 -19.29 -21.25
CA VAL A 681 2.65 -20.44 -20.63
C VAL A 681 3.54 -21.12 -21.66
N VAL A 682 4.83 -21.21 -21.39
CA VAL A 682 5.82 -21.81 -22.28
C VAL A 682 6.25 -23.15 -21.71
N TRP A 683 5.70 -24.22 -22.29
CA TRP A 683 6.24 -25.57 -22.11
C TRP A 683 7.23 -25.86 -23.24
N SER A 684 8.52 -25.94 -22.89
CA SER A 684 9.62 -26.09 -23.85
C SER A 684 9.82 -27.56 -24.24
N ALA A 685 8.78 -28.19 -24.80
CA ALA A 685 8.65 -29.64 -25.03
C ALA A 685 9.88 -30.35 -25.63
N TYR A 686 10.67 -29.65 -26.44
CA TYR A 686 11.82 -30.19 -27.16
C TYR A 686 13.19 -29.66 -26.69
N ASP A 687 13.22 -28.67 -25.79
CA ASP A 687 14.46 -28.03 -25.35
C ASP A 687 15.17 -28.91 -24.30
N GLY A 688 15.94 -29.89 -24.76
CA GLY A 688 16.69 -30.81 -23.91
C GLY A 688 17.59 -31.76 -24.68
N TYR A 689 17.82 -32.94 -24.12
CA TYR A 689 18.68 -33.98 -24.69
C TYR A 689 18.32 -35.36 -24.14
N ASP A 690 18.84 -36.41 -24.80
CA ASP A 690 18.57 -37.81 -24.45
C ASP A 690 19.81 -38.55 -23.95
N TYR A 691 21.00 -38.16 -24.41
CA TYR A 691 22.24 -38.86 -24.12
C TYR A 691 23.30 -37.95 -23.49
N PRO A 692 24.13 -38.48 -22.57
CA PRO A 692 25.33 -37.78 -22.14
C PRO A 692 26.19 -37.39 -23.35
N PHE A 693 26.81 -36.20 -23.29
CA PHE A 693 27.63 -35.62 -24.37
C PHE A 693 26.89 -35.22 -25.66
N GLN A 694 25.56 -35.34 -25.73
CA GLN A 694 24.78 -34.93 -26.90
C GLN A 694 24.79 -33.42 -27.14
N THR A 695 24.85 -32.63 -26.07
CA THR A 695 24.71 -31.17 -26.14
C THR A 695 25.69 -30.44 -25.21
N ASN A 696 25.97 -29.17 -25.51
CA ASN A 696 26.73 -28.28 -24.65
C ASN A 696 25.77 -27.57 -23.69
N TYR A 697 25.74 -27.98 -22.43
CA TYR A 697 24.75 -27.51 -21.45
C TYR A 697 24.76 -26.00 -21.26
N ARG A 698 25.94 -25.37 -21.15
CA ARG A 698 26.03 -23.91 -20.94
C ARG A 698 25.55 -23.13 -22.16
N GLU A 699 25.98 -23.56 -23.35
CA GLU A 699 25.55 -22.92 -24.60
C GLU A 699 24.03 -23.00 -24.78
N LYS A 700 23.43 -24.17 -24.51
CA LYS A 700 21.97 -24.35 -24.63
C LYS A 700 21.20 -23.56 -23.59
N TRP A 701 21.72 -23.46 -22.37
CA TRP A 701 21.17 -22.61 -21.33
C TRP A 701 21.18 -21.14 -21.74
N ASP A 702 22.32 -20.62 -22.19
CA ASP A 702 22.47 -19.23 -22.63
C ASP A 702 21.51 -18.91 -23.81
N GLN A 703 21.32 -19.85 -24.73
CA GLN A 703 20.35 -19.70 -25.83
C GLN A 703 18.90 -19.54 -25.34
N ILE A 704 18.49 -20.30 -24.31
CA ILE A 704 17.15 -20.17 -23.71
C ILE A 704 17.02 -18.82 -22.98
N VAL A 705 18.02 -18.42 -22.20
CA VAL A 705 18.04 -17.14 -21.49
C VAL A 705 17.86 -15.97 -22.48
N ASP A 706 18.62 -15.96 -23.56
CA ASP A 706 18.56 -14.89 -24.55
C ASP A 706 17.24 -14.90 -25.33
N ALA A 707 16.69 -16.07 -25.64
CA ALA A 707 15.38 -16.20 -26.29
C ALA A 707 14.25 -15.64 -25.42
N PHE A 708 14.22 -15.96 -24.12
CA PHE A 708 13.23 -15.41 -23.20
C PHE A 708 13.39 -13.91 -22.97
N ARG A 709 14.62 -13.40 -22.86
CA ARG A 709 14.88 -11.94 -22.78
C ARG A 709 14.29 -11.22 -23.99
N GLU A 710 14.52 -11.76 -25.20
CA GLU A 710 13.96 -11.17 -26.42
C GLU A 710 12.43 -11.19 -26.43
N CYS A 711 11.80 -12.26 -25.95
CA CYS A 711 10.34 -12.34 -25.83
C CYS A 711 9.79 -11.34 -24.79
N CYS A 712 10.41 -11.29 -23.60
CA CYS A 712 10.05 -10.38 -22.52
C CYS A 712 10.18 -8.91 -22.95
N ASP A 713 11.29 -8.56 -23.60
CA ASP A 713 11.57 -7.19 -24.06
C ASP A 713 10.62 -6.75 -25.19
N ALA A 714 10.17 -7.69 -26.04
CA ALA A 714 9.23 -7.39 -27.11
C ALA A 714 7.78 -7.23 -26.63
N TYR A 715 7.40 -7.88 -25.53
CA TYR A 715 6.04 -7.89 -24.96
C TYR A 715 6.09 -7.69 -23.44
N PRO A 716 6.38 -6.48 -22.94
CA PRO A 716 6.56 -6.20 -21.51
C PRO A 716 5.26 -6.31 -20.69
N ASP A 717 4.11 -6.24 -21.34
CA ASP A 717 2.76 -6.41 -20.78
C ASP A 717 2.34 -7.87 -20.63
N ILE A 718 3.06 -8.80 -21.26
CA ILE A 718 2.79 -10.24 -21.19
C ILE A 718 3.63 -10.87 -20.09
N LYS A 719 2.96 -11.61 -19.21
CA LYS A 719 3.55 -12.55 -18.26
C LYS A 719 4.03 -13.78 -19.01
N TRP A 720 5.34 -13.92 -19.15
CA TRP A 720 5.98 -15.11 -19.71
C TRP A 720 6.18 -16.12 -18.59
N SER A 721 5.44 -17.21 -18.65
CA SER A 721 5.38 -18.21 -17.59
C SER A 721 6.02 -19.51 -18.05
N LEU A 722 7.17 -19.87 -17.50
CA LEU A 722 7.80 -21.16 -17.85
C LEU A 722 7.14 -22.30 -17.08
N GLU A 723 6.70 -23.32 -17.83
CA GLU A 723 6.25 -24.60 -17.30
C GLU A 723 7.40 -25.60 -17.44
N PHE A 724 8.15 -25.82 -16.35
CA PHE A 724 9.26 -26.77 -16.37
C PHE A 724 8.73 -28.21 -16.34
N LYS A 725 9.51 -29.15 -16.87
CA LYS A 725 9.21 -30.58 -16.83
C LYS A 725 10.52 -31.36 -16.76
N PRO A 726 10.69 -32.37 -15.89
CA PRO A 726 11.95 -33.12 -15.82
C PRO A 726 12.19 -34.03 -17.03
N THR A 727 11.14 -34.66 -17.55
CA THR A 727 11.23 -35.70 -18.59
C THR A 727 9.89 -35.91 -19.29
N ASP A 728 9.91 -36.37 -20.54
CA ASP A 728 8.74 -36.60 -21.38
C ASP A 728 9.05 -37.67 -22.45
N GLU A 729 8.05 -38.07 -23.24
CA GLU A 729 8.26 -38.88 -24.44
C GLU A 729 9.04 -38.14 -25.54
N ASN A 730 8.89 -36.82 -25.62
CA ASN A 730 9.57 -35.98 -26.61
C ASN A 730 11.02 -35.63 -26.25
N THR A 731 11.33 -35.58 -24.95
CA THR A 731 12.63 -35.15 -24.41
C THR A 731 12.94 -35.90 -23.12
N ARG A 732 14.02 -36.70 -23.08
CA ARG A 732 14.33 -37.48 -21.87
C ARG A 732 14.87 -36.64 -20.73
N PHE A 733 15.70 -35.65 -21.02
CA PHE A 733 16.23 -34.70 -20.03
C PHE A 733 15.99 -33.28 -20.54
N PHE A 734 15.07 -32.56 -19.89
CA PHE A 734 14.83 -31.16 -20.22
C PHE A 734 15.99 -30.27 -19.73
N THR A 735 16.21 -29.16 -20.42
CA THR A 735 17.20 -28.16 -20.00
C THR A 735 16.83 -27.52 -18.66
N VAL A 736 15.52 -27.41 -18.38
CA VAL A 736 14.98 -26.91 -17.10
C VAL A 736 14.12 -28.00 -16.46
N PRO A 737 14.72 -28.88 -15.62
CA PRO A 737 14.03 -30.08 -15.14
C PRO A 737 13.35 -29.95 -13.78
N SER A 738 13.52 -28.83 -13.07
CA SER A 738 13.13 -28.69 -11.65
C SER A 738 12.75 -27.25 -11.30
N THR A 739 12.08 -27.06 -10.17
CA THR A 739 11.76 -25.73 -9.62
C THR A 739 13.02 -24.90 -9.40
N GLY A 740 14.08 -25.52 -8.88
CA GLY A 740 15.37 -24.85 -8.65
C GLY A 740 16.05 -24.37 -9.94
N ALA A 741 16.03 -25.19 -10.99
CA ALA A 741 16.54 -24.79 -12.30
C ALA A 741 15.69 -23.67 -12.91
N ALA A 742 14.36 -23.76 -12.77
CA ALA A 742 13.44 -22.75 -13.27
C ALA A 742 13.67 -21.39 -12.61
N LEU A 743 13.85 -21.36 -11.28
CA LEU A 743 14.19 -20.14 -10.53
C LEU A 743 15.54 -19.56 -10.92
N LEU A 744 16.56 -20.40 -11.15
CA LEU A 744 17.85 -19.94 -11.68
C LEU A 744 17.69 -19.31 -13.06
N LEU A 745 16.86 -19.91 -13.93
CA LEU A 745 16.61 -19.37 -15.27
C LEU A 745 15.88 -18.01 -15.18
N VAL A 746 14.82 -17.90 -14.37
CA VAL A 746 14.11 -16.62 -14.15
C VAL A 746 15.08 -15.54 -13.65
N LYS A 747 15.96 -15.89 -12.70
CA LYS A 747 16.98 -14.99 -12.18
C LYS A 747 17.99 -14.57 -13.25
N GLU A 748 18.43 -15.48 -14.12
CA GLU A 748 19.38 -15.14 -15.19
C GLU A 748 18.71 -14.35 -16.34
N ILE A 749 17.44 -14.62 -16.66
CA ILE A 749 16.67 -13.83 -17.63
C ILE A 749 16.56 -12.39 -17.16
N ASP A 750 16.30 -12.19 -15.86
CA ASP A 750 16.27 -10.88 -15.20
C ASP A 750 15.30 -9.90 -15.88
N ARG A 751 14.04 -10.30 -15.96
CA ARG A 751 12.93 -9.48 -16.46
C ARG A 751 11.73 -9.54 -15.52
N PRO A 752 11.05 -8.41 -15.28
CA PRO A 752 9.96 -8.35 -14.30
C PRO A 752 8.78 -9.24 -14.69
N ASN A 753 8.49 -9.34 -15.99
CA ASN A 753 7.41 -10.11 -16.57
C ASN A 753 7.77 -11.58 -16.90
N MET A 754 8.87 -12.10 -16.35
CA MET A 754 9.22 -13.51 -16.38
C MET A 754 8.89 -14.16 -15.04
N GLY A 755 8.17 -15.27 -15.08
CA GLY A 755 7.75 -16.07 -13.93
C GLY A 755 7.56 -17.54 -14.32
N LEU A 756 6.85 -18.28 -13.46
CA LEU A 756 6.68 -19.73 -13.56
C LEU A 756 5.20 -20.11 -13.49
N THR A 757 4.87 -21.18 -14.21
CA THR A 757 3.66 -21.97 -14.02
C THR A 757 4.11 -23.31 -13.46
N LEU A 758 3.67 -23.62 -12.24
CA LEU A 758 4.00 -24.90 -11.61
C LEU A 758 2.93 -25.94 -11.95
N ASP A 759 3.36 -27.10 -12.41
CA ASP A 759 2.48 -28.27 -12.59
C ASP A 759 2.74 -29.28 -11.46
N MET A 760 1.66 -29.70 -10.79
CA MET A 760 1.71 -30.65 -9.67
C MET A 760 2.40 -31.97 -10.05
N GLY A 761 2.04 -32.53 -11.19
CA GLY A 761 2.60 -33.77 -11.73
C GLY A 761 4.07 -33.63 -12.10
N HIS A 762 4.49 -32.48 -12.63
CA HIS A 762 5.89 -32.21 -12.95
C HIS A 762 6.76 -32.10 -11.68
N MET A 763 6.27 -31.43 -10.64
CA MET A 763 6.95 -31.36 -9.33
C MET A 763 7.07 -32.76 -8.71
N LEU A 764 5.98 -33.54 -8.71
CA LEU A 764 6.00 -34.92 -8.22
C LEU A 764 6.96 -35.81 -9.03
N MET A 765 6.99 -35.65 -10.36
CA MET A 765 7.91 -36.39 -11.24
C MET A 765 9.37 -36.00 -11.01
N ALA A 766 9.64 -34.74 -10.64
CA ALA A 766 10.98 -34.28 -10.26
C ALA A 766 11.41 -34.78 -8.87
N GLY A 767 10.50 -35.39 -8.10
CA GLY A 767 10.73 -35.83 -6.73
C GLY A 767 10.71 -34.68 -5.73
N GLU A 768 10.06 -33.56 -6.07
CA GLU A 768 9.96 -32.37 -5.23
C GLU A 768 8.76 -32.48 -4.28
N ASN A 769 8.81 -31.75 -3.16
CA ASN A 769 7.60 -31.43 -2.39
C ASN A 769 6.91 -30.22 -3.08
N PRO A 770 5.67 -30.36 -3.58
CA PRO A 770 4.94 -29.26 -4.21
C PRO A 770 4.74 -28.03 -3.31
N GLY A 771 4.41 -28.22 -2.04
CA GLY A 771 4.24 -27.14 -1.08
C GLY A 771 5.52 -26.32 -0.90
N GLN A 772 6.66 -27.00 -0.75
CA GLN A 772 7.98 -26.35 -0.70
C GLN A 772 8.28 -25.59 -2.00
N SER A 773 7.97 -26.17 -3.15
CA SER A 773 8.22 -25.56 -4.46
C SER A 773 7.39 -24.28 -4.64
N ILE A 774 6.11 -24.31 -4.28
CA ILE A 774 5.22 -23.13 -4.26
C ILE A 774 5.77 -22.05 -3.33
N ALA A 775 6.18 -22.42 -2.11
CA ALA A 775 6.75 -21.49 -1.14
C ALA A 775 8.07 -20.84 -1.64
N MET A 776 8.92 -21.61 -2.34
CA MET A 776 10.18 -21.12 -2.91
C MET A 776 9.99 -20.16 -4.07
N VAL A 777 8.98 -20.38 -4.92
CA VAL A 777 8.69 -19.48 -6.05
C VAL A 777 8.08 -18.17 -5.56
N GLY A 778 7.16 -18.22 -4.60
CA GLY A 778 6.51 -17.05 -4.03
C GLY A 778 5.48 -16.40 -4.96
N GLY A 779 4.68 -15.48 -4.40
CA GLY A 779 3.52 -14.90 -5.08
C GLY A 779 3.86 -13.99 -6.27
N GLU A 780 5.03 -13.36 -6.28
CA GLU A 780 5.44 -12.44 -7.36
C GLU A 780 5.85 -13.17 -8.64
N LYS A 781 6.38 -14.39 -8.53
CA LYS A 781 6.92 -15.15 -9.65
C LYS A 781 6.09 -16.38 -10.03
N LEU A 782 5.06 -16.72 -9.25
CA LEU A 782 4.09 -17.77 -9.60
C LEU A 782 2.90 -17.14 -10.34
N TYR A 783 2.85 -17.31 -11.66
CA TYR A 783 1.79 -16.74 -12.49
C TYR A 783 0.60 -17.68 -12.65
N GLY A 784 0.87 -18.99 -12.79
CA GLY A 784 -0.16 -20.03 -12.92
C GLY A 784 0.16 -21.27 -12.10
N ILE A 785 -0.86 -22.09 -11.84
CA ILE A 785 -0.68 -23.44 -11.31
C ILE A 785 -1.56 -24.43 -12.07
N GLN A 786 -0.95 -25.54 -12.47
CA GLN A 786 -1.60 -26.67 -13.11
C GLN A 786 -1.79 -27.79 -12.09
N LEU A 787 -3.05 -28.12 -11.82
CA LEU A 787 -3.49 -29.06 -10.81
C LEU A 787 -3.82 -30.40 -11.45
N ASN A 788 -3.13 -31.43 -10.99
CA ASN A 788 -3.37 -32.83 -11.27
C ASN A 788 -2.76 -33.65 -10.12
N ASP A 789 -2.81 -34.97 -10.24
CA ASP A 789 -2.14 -35.91 -9.37
C ASP A 789 -1.55 -37.06 -10.20
N GLY A 790 -0.73 -37.91 -9.61
CA GLY A 790 -0.10 -39.00 -10.32
C GLY A 790 0.81 -39.82 -9.43
N TYR A 791 1.08 -41.06 -9.83
CA TYR A 791 2.06 -41.86 -9.10
C TYR A 791 3.47 -41.41 -9.47
N THR A 792 4.31 -41.17 -8.46
CA THR A 792 5.73 -40.85 -8.66
C THR A 792 6.47 -42.01 -9.31
N ARG A 793 6.57 -41.98 -10.64
CA ARG A 793 7.33 -42.92 -11.47
C ARG A 793 8.19 -42.11 -12.42
N LEU A 794 9.43 -42.57 -12.63
CA LEU A 794 10.32 -41.98 -13.62
C LEU A 794 9.63 -41.97 -14.99
N ALA A 795 9.54 -40.78 -15.60
CA ALA A 795 8.99 -40.55 -16.93
C ALA A 795 7.50 -40.93 -17.12
N ALA A 796 6.69 -40.81 -16.08
CA ALA A 796 5.23 -40.94 -16.20
C ALA A 796 4.54 -39.65 -15.76
N GLU A 797 3.80 -39.05 -16.70
CA GLU A 797 2.79 -38.03 -16.42
C GLU A 797 1.43 -38.73 -16.48
N ASP A 798 0.78 -38.88 -15.32
CA ASP A 798 -0.49 -39.60 -15.26
C ASP A 798 -1.71 -38.69 -15.52
N GLY A 799 -1.62 -37.41 -15.16
CA GLY A 799 -2.72 -36.44 -15.31
C GLY A 799 -3.99 -36.87 -14.57
N LEU A 800 -3.88 -37.41 -13.35
CA LEU A 800 -5.01 -37.86 -12.55
C LEU A 800 -5.72 -36.68 -11.85
N MET A 801 -6.93 -36.93 -11.34
CA MET A 801 -7.70 -35.95 -10.57
C MET A 801 -6.93 -35.47 -9.32
N PHE A 802 -6.99 -34.18 -9.04
CA PHE A 802 -6.22 -33.53 -7.99
C PHE A 802 -6.52 -34.11 -6.59
N GLY A 803 -5.46 -34.42 -5.83
CA GLY A 803 -5.56 -34.93 -4.46
C GLY A 803 -6.14 -36.34 -4.32
N SER A 804 -6.21 -37.10 -5.41
CA SER A 804 -6.74 -38.47 -5.40
C SER A 804 -5.73 -39.52 -4.94
N ILE A 805 -4.43 -39.28 -5.15
CA ILE A 805 -3.33 -40.15 -4.74
C ILE A 805 -2.61 -39.55 -3.53
N HIS A 806 -2.39 -38.22 -3.55
CA HIS A 806 -1.62 -37.50 -2.53
C HIS A 806 -2.46 -36.41 -1.83
N PRO A 807 -3.50 -36.76 -1.06
CA PRO A 807 -4.41 -35.77 -0.46
C PRO A 807 -3.72 -34.83 0.54
N SER A 808 -2.77 -35.33 1.34
CA SER A 808 -2.03 -34.48 2.29
C SER A 808 -1.12 -33.46 1.58
N VAL A 809 -0.49 -33.86 0.48
CA VAL A 809 0.38 -32.99 -0.33
C VAL A 809 -0.45 -31.95 -1.08
N ALA A 810 -1.60 -32.34 -1.61
CA ALA A 810 -2.55 -31.43 -2.24
C ALA A 810 -3.09 -30.38 -1.25
N LEU A 811 -3.41 -30.80 -0.02
CA LEU A 811 -3.81 -29.90 1.06
C LEU A 811 -2.70 -28.91 1.40
N GLU A 812 -1.46 -29.38 1.57
CA GLU A 812 -0.28 -28.53 1.81
C GLU A 812 -0.05 -27.54 0.65
N ALA A 813 -0.17 -27.99 -0.60
CA ALA A 813 -0.02 -27.12 -1.77
C ALA A 813 -1.01 -25.95 -1.75
N LEU A 814 -2.30 -26.21 -1.47
CA LEU A 814 -3.30 -25.15 -1.32
C LEU A 814 -3.03 -24.23 -0.13
N TYR A 815 -2.56 -24.78 1.00
CA TYR A 815 -2.11 -23.96 2.13
C TYR A 815 -0.96 -23.02 1.73
N GLN A 816 0.01 -23.50 0.95
CA GLN A 816 1.12 -22.67 0.49
C GLN A 816 0.66 -21.61 -0.51
N LEU A 817 -0.28 -21.92 -1.42
CA LEU A 817 -0.90 -20.91 -2.29
C LEU A 817 -1.59 -19.80 -1.49
N ARG A 818 -2.27 -20.15 -0.39
CA ARG A 818 -2.87 -19.18 0.54
C ARG A 818 -1.78 -18.31 1.18
N ARG A 819 -0.71 -18.92 1.69
CA ARG A 819 0.40 -18.19 2.35
C ARG A 819 1.07 -17.18 1.44
N ILE A 820 1.30 -17.53 0.18
CA ILE A 820 1.96 -16.63 -0.78
C ILE A 820 0.98 -15.66 -1.45
N ASN A 821 -0.29 -15.66 -1.04
CA ASN A 821 -1.36 -14.83 -1.61
C ASN A 821 -1.45 -14.95 -3.13
N PHE A 822 -1.43 -16.19 -3.65
CA PHE A 822 -1.50 -16.45 -5.09
C PHE A 822 -2.71 -15.79 -5.74
N ARG A 823 -2.53 -15.24 -6.96
CA ARG A 823 -3.56 -14.46 -7.68
C ARG A 823 -3.87 -14.96 -9.10
N GLY A 824 -3.24 -16.04 -9.55
CA GLY A 824 -3.52 -16.63 -10.85
C GLY A 824 -4.81 -17.48 -10.84
N HIS A 825 -5.10 -18.14 -11.97
CA HIS A 825 -6.16 -19.14 -12.05
C HIS A 825 -5.63 -20.55 -11.75
N LEU A 826 -6.54 -21.45 -11.38
CA LEU A 826 -6.25 -22.87 -11.19
C LEU A 826 -6.64 -23.61 -12.46
N TYR A 827 -5.68 -24.28 -13.09
CA TYR A 827 -5.91 -25.01 -14.34
C TYR A 827 -5.81 -26.52 -14.11
N PHE A 828 -6.81 -27.30 -14.50
CA PHE A 828 -6.74 -28.76 -14.44
C PHE A 828 -6.06 -29.32 -15.68
N ASP A 829 -4.75 -29.63 -15.59
CA ASP A 829 -4.03 -30.39 -16.64
C ASP A 829 -4.16 -31.90 -16.39
N THR A 830 -5.37 -32.41 -16.58
CA THR A 830 -5.73 -33.81 -16.36
C THR A 830 -6.07 -34.54 -17.65
N PHE A 831 -5.92 -35.86 -17.65
CA PHE A 831 -6.09 -36.75 -18.80
C PHE A 831 -7.25 -37.75 -18.58
N PRO A 832 -8.52 -37.31 -18.64
CA PRO A 832 -9.71 -38.13 -18.38
C PRO A 832 -10.02 -39.12 -19.51
N GLN A 833 -9.04 -39.79 -20.10
CA GLN A 833 -9.21 -40.72 -21.22
C GLN A 833 -10.19 -41.87 -20.93
N ARG A 834 -10.39 -42.20 -19.65
CA ARG A 834 -11.22 -43.33 -19.17
C ARG A 834 -12.49 -42.89 -18.44
N THR A 835 -12.73 -41.59 -18.30
CA THR A 835 -13.85 -41.01 -17.51
C THR A 835 -14.48 -39.89 -18.31
N ASP A 836 -15.71 -39.48 -18.00
CA ASP A 836 -16.29 -38.30 -18.65
C ASP A 836 -15.46 -37.04 -18.31
N PRO A 837 -14.88 -36.33 -19.29
CA PRO A 837 -14.09 -35.12 -19.04
C PRO A 837 -14.89 -34.00 -18.36
N VAL A 838 -16.21 -33.91 -18.59
CA VAL A 838 -17.03 -32.88 -17.95
C VAL A 838 -17.19 -33.19 -16.46
N ALA A 839 -17.57 -34.43 -16.13
CA ALA A 839 -17.73 -34.87 -14.74
C ALA A 839 -16.40 -34.87 -13.98
N GLU A 840 -15.27 -35.13 -14.66
CA GLU A 840 -13.93 -35.08 -14.07
C GLU A 840 -13.52 -33.65 -13.70
N ALA A 841 -13.77 -32.67 -14.57
CA ALA A 841 -13.52 -31.26 -14.25
C ALA A 841 -14.42 -30.79 -13.09
N GLU A 842 -15.71 -31.14 -13.09
CA GLU A 842 -16.62 -30.84 -11.96
C GLU A 842 -16.16 -31.49 -10.65
N TYR A 843 -15.60 -32.71 -10.72
CA TYR A 843 -15.02 -33.38 -9.56
C TYR A 843 -13.83 -32.60 -8.99
N ASN A 844 -12.88 -32.19 -9.84
CA ASN A 844 -11.72 -31.43 -9.40
C ASN A 844 -12.11 -30.08 -8.79
N ILE A 845 -13.09 -29.38 -9.36
CA ILE A 845 -13.61 -28.12 -8.80
C ILE A 845 -14.09 -28.34 -7.38
N ARG A 846 -14.97 -29.33 -7.15
CA ARG A 846 -15.46 -29.66 -5.80
C ARG A 846 -14.31 -30.05 -4.87
N ARG A 847 -13.38 -30.88 -5.34
CA ARG A 847 -12.24 -31.34 -4.53
C ARG A 847 -11.31 -30.21 -4.10
N VAL A 848 -11.01 -29.27 -4.99
CA VAL A 848 -10.23 -28.08 -4.65
C VAL A 848 -10.98 -27.22 -3.63
N LYS A 849 -12.28 -26.99 -3.82
CA LYS A 849 -13.11 -26.23 -2.87
C LYS A 849 -13.16 -26.90 -1.49
N GLU A 850 -13.33 -28.22 -1.43
CA GLU A 850 -13.28 -29.03 -0.21
C GLU A 850 -11.95 -28.80 0.55
N PHE A 851 -10.82 -28.97 -0.13
CA PHE A 851 -9.50 -28.79 0.48
C PHE A 851 -9.21 -27.33 0.84
N TRP A 852 -9.66 -26.37 0.04
CA TRP A 852 -9.51 -24.95 0.36
C TRP A 852 -10.28 -24.57 1.63
N SER A 853 -11.53 -25.03 1.75
CA SER A 853 -12.33 -24.88 2.98
C SER A 853 -11.63 -25.54 4.18
N ALA A 854 -11.03 -26.71 4.01
CA ALA A 854 -10.25 -27.34 5.07
C ALA A 854 -9.05 -26.47 5.48
N VAL A 855 -8.28 -25.95 4.52
CA VAL A 855 -7.15 -25.03 4.75
C VAL A 855 -7.58 -23.75 5.48
N LEU A 856 -8.76 -23.19 5.17
CA LEU A 856 -9.29 -22.00 5.84
C LEU A 856 -9.64 -22.26 7.31
N LYS A 857 -10.04 -23.50 7.64
CA LYS A 857 -10.43 -23.92 8.99
C LYS A 857 -9.27 -24.42 9.85
N MET A 858 -8.10 -24.64 9.26
CA MET A 858 -6.91 -25.05 10.02
C MET A 858 -6.41 -23.88 10.88
N ASP A 859 -6.07 -24.18 12.13
CA ASP A 859 -5.54 -23.20 13.09
C ASP A 859 -4.12 -22.78 12.66
N SER A 860 -3.95 -21.48 12.41
CA SER A 860 -2.69 -20.93 11.92
C SER A 860 -1.61 -20.92 13.00
N ASP A 861 -1.98 -20.67 14.26
CA ASP A 861 -1.04 -20.67 15.38
C ASP A 861 -0.53 -22.09 15.65
N GLU A 862 -1.41 -23.07 15.55
CA GLU A 862 -1.05 -24.48 15.71
C GLU A 862 -0.13 -24.96 14.58
N ILE A 863 -0.38 -24.57 13.33
CA ILE A 863 0.53 -24.85 12.21
C ILE A 863 1.91 -24.23 12.48
N GLU A 864 1.96 -22.97 12.92
CA GLU A 864 3.22 -22.28 13.20
C GLU A 864 3.97 -22.92 14.37
N ARG A 865 3.26 -23.34 15.42
CA ARG A 865 3.83 -24.06 16.55
C ARG A 865 4.43 -25.39 16.11
N ILE A 866 3.66 -26.22 15.39
CA ILE A 866 4.10 -27.51 14.83
C ILE A 866 5.37 -27.31 13.98
N ALA A 867 5.38 -26.31 13.10
CA ALA A 867 6.53 -26.01 12.25
C ALA A 867 7.75 -25.56 13.06
N ARG A 868 7.55 -24.70 14.07
CA ARG A 868 8.62 -24.19 14.94
C ARG A 868 9.27 -25.29 15.77
N GLU A 869 8.47 -26.24 16.25
CA GLU A 869 8.92 -27.37 17.06
C GLU A 869 9.43 -28.56 16.22
N ASN A 870 9.22 -28.55 14.90
CA ASN A 870 9.42 -29.70 14.02
C ASN A 870 8.62 -30.93 14.48
N ASP A 871 7.38 -30.72 14.92
CA ASP A 871 6.51 -31.77 15.45
C ASP A 871 5.85 -32.60 14.33
N ALA A 872 6.53 -33.69 13.94
CA ALA A 872 6.02 -34.57 12.90
C ALA A 872 4.70 -35.26 13.29
N ILE A 873 4.44 -35.52 14.57
CA ILE A 873 3.19 -36.17 15.00
C ILE A 873 2.05 -35.16 14.94
N GLY A 874 2.26 -33.95 15.50
CA GLY A 874 1.30 -32.85 15.41
C GLY A 874 0.92 -32.52 13.97
N ALA A 875 1.89 -32.49 13.05
CA ALA A 875 1.62 -32.29 11.63
C ALA A 875 0.67 -33.36 11.04
N LEU A 876 0.90 -34.64 11.36
CA LEU A 876 0.05 -35.73 10.88
C LEU A 876 -1.33 -35.71 11.52
N GLU A 877 -1.44 -35.36 12.80
CA GLU A 877 -2.72 -35.22 13.50
C GLU A 877 -3.55 -34.07 12.92
N LEU A 878 -2.91 -32.93 12.66
CA LEU A 878 -3.52 -31.77 12.02
C LEU A 878 -4.07 -32.11 10.63
N VAL A 879 -3.28 -32.79 9.79
CA VAL A 879 -3.73 -33.23 8.45
C VAL A 879 -4.90 -34.21 8.56
N ASN A 880 -4.85 -35.16 9.49
CA ASN A 880 -5.94 -36.11 9.71
C ASN A 880 -7.21 -35.41 10.18
N GLU A 881 -7.10 -34.40 11.03
CA GLU A 881 -8.24 -33.61 11.49
C GLU A 881 -8.85 -32.80 10.34
N ALA A 882 -8.01 -32.14 9.54
CA ALA A 882 -8.44 -31.35 8.39
C ALA A 882 -9.17 -32.20 7.34
N LEU A 883 -8.75 -33.45 7.12
CA LEU A 883 -9.34 -34.35 6.13
C LEU A 883 -10.53 -35.19 6.65
N ARG A 884 -10.83 -35.17 7.95
CA ARG A 884 -11.98 -35.89 8.55
C ARG A 884 -13.28 -35.08 8.55
N ARG A 885 -13.15 -33.75 8.52
CA ARG A 885 -14.26 -32.78 8.51
C ARG A 885 -14.73 -32.57 7.09
#